data_AF-A0A450YCG0-F1
#
_entry.id   AF-A0A450YCG0-F1
#
_cell.length_a   1.000
_cell.length_b   1.000
_cell.length_c   1.000
_cell.angle_alpha   90.00
_cell.angle_beta   90.00
_cell.angle_gamma   90.00
#
_symmetry.space_group_name_H-M   'P 1'
#
loop_
_entity.id
_entity.type
_entity.pdbx_description
1 polymer ?
#
loop_
_entity_poly.entity_id
_entity_poly.type
_entity_poly.pdbx_seq_one_letter_code
_entity_poly.pdbx_strand_id
1 'polypeptide(L)'
;MSKKNGIGNRWWKFDFHAHAPASNDHGRGDGSREEIECEEWLEAAMGSGLDCAVITDHDAGGWIDGLRAKNRELRDRETKPDWYRALTIFPGIGITVADGSGRVHLLAIFDPECDNRTIIGALEACGVTNGFGDDDRTSTTTSFIETVQRIKKANGIAIPFHIDGAKGLPEGVASVNPESEKSLDSVFTAEFIEPRRFDDANPDLKKSLARLARIGSDAHEPGEIGKYFIWLKMSHPSIEGLRLALSDHEFCVKNQSEDPNHLPDIFLSELSIQFMRHCGRIENEPFATKFHPHFNAIIGGRGAGKSTLLESIRIVSRRDGDLASEAPMIKQELDKFMENSRNRGVMLDSTRILLWIHRHGKDYRLCWRFDGQGAVLEEKTDIDWQPAEPGDLKARFPITIFSQKQISALAANPRGLLDIIDRSPEVNRKEWQSRRESIKSRFLQLRVRKRELSRQLSQEPQIHAKLRDVENDLEQYEEKGHGEILKRYQRRSQQKNGLPKAGLFTELSTTIRELAAEMELPDFPAHLFDDQDETTTEVRAIHDETTRRLREISESLGKLAEDVDASRVWRKNALLASKWFQAVQASETAYEELKKEYRGKEAQLSIPLYGEWVAQRNRLHQKLNELDPLRKEIGIIEKQIQQALQELFDLRAELFEKRRNFVHKVIGKSDFVRMELAPFGDVSTVEDEYRALLGLAEGTFAKPIRDQENEQGICWRFCNWAALKISESDLPQIISDIKSRTLAIAEGRTSGKQHAFDNRLKKLMETQPAVFDQLDAWWPEDMLRVRYAKDPASGGFDDLEKGSAGQKAAAILAFLLSHGSEPLVIDQPEDDLDNALIHDLIVRRIHENKDRRQLVIVTHNPNIVVNGDAELVHALKFQDGQVRMDQQGGMQEPDIREAILAIMEGGREAFEKRYKRIALEG
;
A
#
# COMPACT_ATOMS: atom_id res chain seq x y z
N MET A 1 -20.29 -16.13 -27.12
CA MET A 1 -20.00 -14.78 -26.58
C MET A 1 -20.97 -14.51 -25.44
N SER A 2 -20.48 -14.59 -24.19
CA SER A 2 -21.28 -14.54 -22.96
C SER A 2 -21.65 -13.11 -22.58
N LYS A 3 -22.89 -12.93 -22.09
CA LYS A 3 -23.55 -11.66 -21.72
C LYS A 3 -22.67 -10.76 -20.82
N LYS A 4 -22.23 -9.62 -21.38
CA LYS A 4 -21.71 -8.45 -20.65
C LYS A 4 -22.85 -7.65 -19.97
N ASN A 5 -23.71 -8.29 -19.18
CA ASN A 5 -24.63 -7.55 -18.30
C ASN A 5 -23.97 -7.45 -16.93
N GLY A 6 -23.16 -6.40 -16.74
CA GLY A 6 -22.70 -6.00 -15.40
C GLY A 6 -23.90 -5.66 -14.51
N ILE A 7 -23.75 -5.83 -13.20
CA ILE A 7 -24.77 -5.48 -12.20
C ILE A 7 -24.52 -4.05 -11.71
N GLY A 8 -25.56 -3.22 -11.55
CA GLY A 8 -25.41 -1.83 -11.14
C GLY A 8 -25.02 -0.89 -12.29
N ASN A 9 -24.50 0.29 -11.93
CA ASN A 9 -24.20 1.36 -12.88
C ASN A 9 -22.92 1.10 -13.70
N ARG A 10 -22.98 1.35 -15.01
CA ARG A 10 -21.81 1.39 -15.91
C ARG A 10 -21.88 2.60 -16.84
N TRP A 11 -20.80 2.86 -17.56
CA TRP A 11 -20.77 3.94 -18.55
C TRP A 11 -21.28 3.46 -19.91
N TRP A 12 -22.14 4.27 -20.52
CA TRP A 12 -22.78 4.02 -21.82
C TRP A 12 -22.34 5.11 -22.80
N LYS A 13 -21.87 4.71 -23.99
CA LYS A 13 -21.50 5.63 -25.06
C LYS A 13 -22.78 6.14 -25.73
N PHE A 14 -23.04 7.43 -25.62
CA PHE A 14 -24.32 8.05 -25.94
C PHE A 14 -24.15 9.12 -27.03
N ASP A 15 -24.98 9.04 -28.06
CA ASP A 15 -25.17 10.08 -29.07
C ASP A 15 -26.55 10.72 -28.84
N PHE A 16 -26.57 12.03 -28.59
CA PHE A 16 -27.75 12.73 -28.08
C PHE A 16 -28.64 13.36 -29.15
N HIS A 17 -28.16 13.46 -30.38
CA HIS A 17 -28.85 14.18 -31.43
C HIS A 17 -28.30 13.71 -32.78
N ALA A 18 -29.09 12.82 -33.38
CA ALA A 18 -28.85 12.23 -34.67
C ALA A 18 -30.14 12.27 -35.48
N HIS A 19 -30.04 12.77 -36.71
CA HIS A 19 -31.15 12.86 -37.64
C HIS A 19 -31.31 11.57 -38.45
N ALA A 20 -32.55 11.20 -38.70
CA ALA A 20 -32.96 10.18 -39.65
C ALA A 20 -33.71 10.84 -40.84
N PRO A 21 -33.99 10.11 -41.93
CA PRO A 21 -34.64 10.67 -43.12
C PRO A 21 -36.05 11.25 -42.95
N ALA A 22 -36.61 11.29 -41.73
CA ALA A 22 -37.87 12.00 -41.46
C ALA A 22 -37.69 13.52 -41.30
N SER A 23 -36.45 14.00 -41.20
CA SER A 23 -36.10 15.43 -41.12
C SER A 23 -35.68 16.00 -42.48
N ASN A 24 -36.06 17.26 -42.78
CA ASN A 24 -35.79 17.91 -44.08
C ASN A 24 -34.31 18.26 -44.31
N ASP A 25 -33.49 18.26 -43.26
CA ASP A 25 -32.07 18.60 -43.27
C ASP A 25 -31.15 17.37 -43.25
N HIS A 26 -31.72 16.15 -43.19
CA HIS A 26 -30.95 14.91 -43.31
C HIS A 26 -30.18 14.88 -44.63
N GLY A 27 -28.91 14.48 -44.58
CA GLY A 27 -28.00 14.53 -45.73
C GLY A 27 -27.58 15.95 -46.16
N ARG A 28 -27.93 17.00 -45.38
CA ARG A 28 -27.64 18.42 -45.65
C ARG A 28 -28.07 18.88 -47.06
N GLY A 29 -29.18 18.35 -47.58
CA GLY A 29 -29.69 18.68 -48.90
C GLY A 29 -28.98 17.99 -50.08
N ASP A 30 -28.15 16.97 -49.82
CA ASP A 30 -27.67 16.03 -50.84
C ASP A 30 -28.68 14.90 -51.03
N GLY A 31 -29.51 15.00 -52.06
CA GLY A 31 -30.57 14.02 -52.37
C GLY A 31 -30.07 12.59 -52.65
N SER A 32 -28.76 12.37 -52.80
CA SER A 32 -28.19 11.01 -52.87
C SER A 32 -28.00 10.32 -51.52
N ARG A 33 -28.15 11.08 -50.41
CA ARG A 33 -28.03 10.62 -49.02
C ARG A 33 -29.38 10.55 -48.29
N GLU A 34 -30.47 10.92 -48.96
CA GLU A 34 -31.85 10.87 -48.43
C GLU A 34 -32.46 9.45 -48.46
N GLU A 35 -31.96 8.56 -49.33
CA GLU A 35 -32.43 7.17 -49.49
C GLU A 35 -31.55 6.17 -48.73
N ILE A 36 -31.63 6.14 -47.40
CA ILE A 36 -31.00 5.11 -46.56
C ILE A 36 -32.06 4.16 -45.98
N GLU A 37 -31.71 2.89 -45.75
CA GLU A 37 -32.57 1.92 -45.05
C GLU A 37 -32.31 1.91 -43.53
N CYS A 38 -33.31 1.50 -42.74
CA CYS A 38 -33.16 1.37 -41.27
C CYS A 38 -32.00 0.45 -40.85
N GLU A 39 -31.68 -0.59 -41.64
CA GLU A 39 -30.54 -1.50 -41.35
C GLU A 39 -29.20 -0.77 -41.52
N GLU A 40 -29.04 0.05 -42.56
CA GLU A 40 -27.82 0.80 -42.87
C GLU A 40 -27.54 1.89 -41.83
N TRP A 41 -28.60 2.57 -41.36
CA TRP A 41 -28.48 3.53 -40.26
C TRP A 41 -28.00 2.84 -38.96
N LEU A 42 -28.58 1.67 -38.64
CA LEU A 42 -28.18 0.89 -37.47
C LEU A 42 -26.76 0.35 -37.59
N GLU A 43 -26.34 -0.07 -38.78
CA GLU A 43 -24.97 -0.49 -39.05
C GLU A 43 -23.97 0.66 -38.78
N ALA A 44 -24.27 1.88 -39.22
CA ALA A 44 -23.45 3.05 -38.93
C ALA A 44 -23.35 3.35 -37.43
N ALA A 45 -24.49 3.36 -36.72
CA ALA A 45 -24.54 3.64 -35.28
C ALA A 45 -23.84 2.54 -34.44
N MET A 46 -24.03 1.27 -34.79
CA MET A 46 -23.38 0.15 -34.11
C MET A 46 -21.88 0.08 -34.45
N GLY A 47 -21.51 0.38 -35.69
CA GLY A 47 -20.14 0.44 -36.18
C GLY A 47 -19.30 1.54 -35.53
N SER A 48 -19.90 2.67 -35.13
CA SER A 48 -19.25 3.72 -34.34
C SER A 48 -19.10 3.36 -32.85
N GLY A 49 -19.61 2.19 -32.45
CA GLY A 49 -19.48 1.63 -31.11
C GLY A 49 -20.41 2.26 -30.07
N LEU A 50 -21.48 2.95 -30.49
CA LEU A 50 -22.48 3.52 -29.58
C LEU A 50 -23.21 2.42 -28.80
N ASP A 51 -23.57 2.72 -27.56
CA ASP A 51 -24.48 1.91 -26.76
C ASP A 51 -25.90 2.47 -26.79
N CYS A 52 -26.03 3.79 -26.97
CA CYS A 52 -27.30 4.50 -27.02
C CYS A 52 -27.26 5.61 -28.07
N ALA A 53 -28.39 5.81 -28.75
CA ALA A 53 -28.59 6.93 -29.66
C ALA A 53 -29.99 7.53 -29.45
N VAL A 54 -30.08 8.85 -29.55
CA VAL A 54 -31.36 9.58 -29.58
C VAL A 54 -31.64 9.96 -31.02
N ILE A 55 -32.81 9.58 -31.51
CA ILE A 55 -33.28 10.00 -32.83
C ILE A 55 -34.09 11.26 -32.65
N THR A 56 -33.71 12.35 -33.29
CA THR A 56 -34.24 13.69 -32.98
C THR A 56 -34.72 14.42 -34.25
N ASP A 57 -35.49 13.74 -35.10
CA ASP A 57 -36.04 14.36 -36.31
C ASP A 57 -36.85 15.62 -35.98
N HIS A 58 -36.76 16.65 -36.83
CA HIS A 58 -37.43 17.93 -36.62
C HIS A 58 -38.95 17.78 -36.68
N ASP A 59 -39.64 18.11 -35.58
CA ASP A 59 -41.09 18.05 -35.46
C ASP A 59 -41.71 16.72 -35.97
N ALA A 60 -40.96 15.61 -36.00
CA ALA A 60 -41.41 14.32 -36.53
C ALA A 60 -40.83 13.15 -35.73
N GLY A 61 -41.56 12.02 -35.66
CA GLY A 61 -41.09 10.78 -35.01
C GLY A 61 -41.22 9.55 -35.91
N GLY A 62 -41.44 9.74 -37.22
CA GLY A 62 -41.90 8.70 -38.15
C GLY A 62 -40.92 7.53 -38.34
N TRP A 63 -39.64 7.74 -38.09
CA TRP A 63 -38.59 6.73 -38.29
C TRP A 63 -38.26 5.89 -37.06
N ILE A 64 -38.63 6.35 -35.86
CA ILE A 64 -38.26 5.73 -34.58
C ILE A 64 -38.80 4.29 -34.47
N ASP A 65 -40.07 4.08 -34.81
CA ASP A 65 -40.71 2.77 -34.73
C ASP A 65 -40.09 1.77 -35.73
N GLY A 66 -39.72 2.25 -36.92
CA GLY A 66 -39.03 1.47 -37.96
C GLY A 66 -37.64 1.02 -37.52
N LEU A 67 -36.82 1.96 -37.04
CA LEU A 67 -35.48 1.67 -36.48
C LEU A 67 -35.56 0.69 -35.31
N ARG A 68 -36.56 0.82 -34.44
CA ARG A 68 -36.76 -0.10 -33.31
C ARG A 68 -37.23 -1.47 -33.72
N ALA A 69 -38.14 -1.56 -34.68
CA ALA A 69 -38.57 -2.85 -35.24
C ALA A 69 -37.38 -3.58 -35.84
N LYS A 70 -36.56 -2.87 -36.63
CA LYS A 70 -35.37 -3.44 -37.24
C LYS A 70 -34.28 -3.82 -36.24
N ASN A 71 -34.03 -2.99 -35.22
CA ASN A 71 -33.10 -3.30 -34.14
C ASN A 71 -33.54 -4.54 -33.34
N ARG A 72 -34.85 -4.70 -33.07
CA ARG A 72 -35.41 -5.91 -32.45
C ARG A 72 -35.24 -7.14 -33.34
N GLU A 73 -35.54 -7.01 -34.64
CA GLU A 73 -35.30 -8.08 -35.62
C GLU A 73 -33.84 -8.54 -35.59
N LEU A 74 -32.89 -7.61 -35.71
CA LEU A 74 -31.45 -7.90 -35.66
C LEU A 74 -31.02 -8.57 -34.34
N ARG A 75 -31.55 -8.09 -33.21
CA ARG A 75 -31.29 -8.67 -31.88
C ARG A 75 -31.77 -10.12 -31.79
N ASP A 76 -32.92 -10.41 -32.38
CA ASP A 76 -33.59 -11.70 -32.24
C ASP A 76 -33.16 -12.72 -33.33
N ARG A 77 -32.38 -12.29 -34.35
CA ARG A 77 -31.71 -13.20 -35.31
C ARG A 77 -30.78 -14.19 -34.59
N GLU A 78 -30.83 -15.46 -34.99
CA GLU A 78 -29.94 -16.53 -34.50
C GLU A 78 -28.47 -16.22 -34.80
N THR A 79 -28.20 -15.87 -36.06
CA THR A 79 -26.89 -15.42 -36.53
C THR A 79 -26.95 -13.92 -36.74
N LYS A 80 -26.19 -13.17 -35.94
CA LYS A 80 -26.09 -11.71 -36.02
C LYS A 80 -25.01 -11.32 -37.03
N PRO A 81 -25.17 -10.20 -37.76
CA PRO A 81 -24.08 -9.63 -38.55
C PRO A 81 -22.82 -9.38 -37.70
N ASP A 82 -21.64 -9.43 -38.33
CA ASP A 82 -20.36 -9.24 -37.62
C ASP A 82 -20.21 -7.85 -36.99
N TRP A 83 -20.90 -6.85 -37.56
CA TRP A 83 -20.97 -5.47 -37.04
C TRP A 83 -22.02 -5.28 -35.94
N TYR A 84 -22.89 -6.25 -35.69
CA TYR A 84 -24.00 -6.08 -34.76
C TYR A 84 -23.49 -5.83 -33.33
N ARG A 85 -23.99 -4.75 -32.74
CA ARG A 85 -23.80 -4.40 -31.32
C ARG A 85 -25.16 -4.08 -30.73
N ALA A 86 -25.38 -4.40 -29.45
CA ALA A 86 -26.61 -3.96 -28.78
C ALA A 86 -26.65 -2.42 -28.70
N LEU A 87 -27.69 -1.81 -29.26
CA LEU A 87 -27.92 -0.37 -29.27
C LEU A 87 -29.30 -0.08 -28.66
N THR A 88 -29.38 0.90 -27.75
CA THR A 88 -30.66 1.39 -27.20
C THR A 88 -31.06 2.68 -27.90
N ILE A 89 -32.29 2.73 -28.41
CA ILE A 89 -32.80 3.87 -29.17
C ILE A 89 -33.77 4.66 -28.30
N PHE A 90 -33.38 5.88 -27.96
CA PHE A 90 -34.24 6.83 -27.27
C PHE A 90 -35.09 7.58 -28.32
N PRO A 91 -36.41 7.63 -28.15
CA PRO A 91 -37.23 8.51 -28.95
C PRO A 91 -36.95 9.96 -28.54
N GLY A 92 -36.51 10.76 -29.49
CA GLY A 92 -36.37 12.20 -29.35
C GLY A 92 -37.19 12.94 -30.39
N ILE A 93 -37.30 14.24 -30.23
CA ILE A 93 -37.84 15.15 -31.22
C ILE A 93 -37.23 16.53 -31.07
N GLY A 94 -36.82 17.14 -32.18
CA GLY A 94 -36.39 18.53 -32.22
C GLY A 94 -37.60 19.45 -32.36
N ILE A 95 -37.86 20.27 -31.34
CA ILE A 95 -39.01 21.19 -31.28
C ILE A 95 -38.52 22.62 -31.46
N THR A 96 -39.12 23.32 -32.42
CA THR A 96 -38.95 24.77 -32.55
C THR A 96 -39.92 25.50 -31.64
N VAL A 97 -39.40 26.22 -30.66
CA VAL A 97 -40.19 26.93 -29.65
C VAL A 97 -40.29 28.41 -30.01
N ALA A 98 -41.51 28.95 -29.99
CA ALA A 98 -41.73 30.39 -30.10
C ALA A 98 -41.38 31.07 -28.77
N ASP A 99 -40.36 31.93 -28.75
CA ASP A 99 -39.94 32.67 -27.54
C ASP A 99 -39.76 34.15 -27.85
N GLY A 100 -40.71 34.97 -27.39
CA GLY A 100 -40.77 36.40 -27.72
C GLY A 100 -40.83 36.67 -29.22
N SER A 101 -39.82 37.36 -29.77
CA SER A 101 -39.66 37.63 -31.21
C SER A 101 -38.70 36.66 -31.91
N GLY A 102 -38.15 35.68 -31.18
CA GLY A 102 -37.17 34.70 -31.67
C GLY A 102 -37.74 33.28 -31.72
N ARG A 103 -36.91 32.35 -32.20
CA ARG A 103 -37.17 30.92 -32.19
C ARG A 103 -36.02 30.21 -31.49
N VAL A 104 -36.35 29.34 -30.55
CA VAL A 104 -35.38 28.56 -29.78
C VAL A 104 -35.60 27.09 -30.05
N HIS A 105 -34.51 26.36 -30.25
CA HIS A 105 -34.54 24.93 -30.49
C HIS A 105 -34.45 24.14 -29.18
N LEU A 106 -35.34 23.15 -29.02
CA LEU A 106 -35.47 22.33 -27.82
C LEU A 106 -35.66 20.86 -28.19
N LEU A 107 -34.79 19.97 -27.71
CA LEU A 107 -34.99 18.53 -27.81
C LEU A 107 -35.95 18.08 -26.71
N ALA A 108 -36.90 17.23 -27.05
CA ALA A 108 -37.65 16.44 -26.09
C ALA A 108 -37.27 14.96 -26.23
N ILE A 109 -36.69 14.38 -25.18
CA ILE A 109 -36.27 12.97 -25.14
C ILE A 109 -37.20 12.20 -24.23
N PHE A 110 -37.60 10.99 -24.65
CA PHE A 110 -38.53 10.13 -23.94
C PHE A 110 -37.92 8.76 -23.62
N ASP A 111 -38.68 7.92 -22.92
CA ASP A 111 -38.20 6.59 -22.54
C ASP A 111 -38.03 5.66 -23.77
N PRO A 112 -37.03 4.75 -23.77
CA PRO A 112 -36.88 3.73 -24.80
C PRO A 112 -38.12 2.86 -25.05
N GLU A 113 -39.09 2.81 -24.11
CA GLU A 113 -40.35 2.11 -24.31
C GLU A 113 -41.48 2.97 -24.93
N CYS A 114 -41.33 4.30 -24.99
CA CYS A 114 -42.36 5.20 -25.54
C CYS A 114 -42.48 5.06 -27.06
N ASP A 115 -43.70 4.92 -27.58
CA ASP A 115 -43.98 4.86 -29.02
C ASP A 115 -44.16 6.25 -29.65
N ASN A 116 -44.27 6.28 -30.98
CA ASN A 116 -44.51 7.53 -31.72
C ASN A 116 -45.81 8.26 -31.29
N ARG A 117 -46.81 7.54 -30.75
CA ARG A 117 -48.04 8.17 -30.24
C ARG A 117 -47.77 9.06 -29.04
N THR A 118 -46.87 8.64 -28.16
CA THR A 118 -46.46 9.44 -26.99
C THR A 118 -45.75 10.72 -27.42
N ILE A 119 -44.89 10.63 -28.44
CA ILE A 119 -44.14 11.76 -29.01
C ILE A 119 -45.11 12.77 -29.66
N ILE A 120 -46.02 12.29 -30.52
CA ILE A 120 -47.04 13.13 -31.16
C ILE A 120 -47.95 13.78 -30.11
N GLY A 121 -48.38 13.01 -29.09
CA GLY A 121 -49.18 13.56 -27.99
C GLY A 121 -48.47 14.68 -27.23
N ALA A 122 -47.14 14.61 -27.08
CA ALA A 122 -46.35 15.68 -26.47
C ALA A 122 -46.26 16.94 -27.37
N LEU A 123 -46.11 16.78 -28.70
CA LEU A 123 -46.15 17.89 -29.67
C LEU A 123 -47.51 18.57 -29.74
N GLU A 124 -48.59 17.79 -29.84
CA GLU A 124 -49.96 18.29 -29.82
C GLU A 124 -50.24 19.03 -28.52
N ALA A 125 -49.75 18.47 -27.40
CA ALA A 125 -49.80 19.14 -26.13
C ALA A 125 -49.06 20.48 -26.17
N CYS A 126 -48.01 20.71 -26.97
CA CYS A 126 -47.33 22.01 -27.15
C CYS A 126 -47.95 22.90 -28.26
N GLY A 127 -49.03 22.44 -28.91
CA GLY A 127 -49.76 23.15 -29.95
C GLY A 127 -49.26 22.95 -31.38
N VAL A 128 -48.34 22.00 -31.59
CA VAL A 128 -47.90 21.59 -32.93
C VAL A 128 -48.80 20.45 -33.41
N THR A 129 -49.64 20.73 -34.41
CA THR A 129 -50.63 19.76 -34.92
C THR A 129 -50.46 19.44 -36.41
N ASN A 130 -49.73 20.27 -37.16
CA ASN A 130 -49.46 20.14 -38.60
C ASN A 130 -48.02 20.64 -38.88
N GLY A 131 -47.45 20.34 -40.06
CA GLY A 131 -46.15 20.88 -40.48
C GLY A 131 -44.93 20.14 -39.94
N PHE A 132 -45.10 18.87 -39.54
CA PHE A 132 -44.05 17.97 -39.09
C PHE A 132 -42.88 17.91 -40.10
N GLY A 133 -41.63 18.01 -39.65
CA GLY A 133 -40.44 18.05 -40.51
C GLY A 133 -39.92 19.44 -40.89
N ASP A 134 -40.68 20.53 -40.68
CA ASP A 134 -40.34 21.89 -41.15
C ASP A 134 -40.08 22.87 -39.99
N ASP A 135 -38.82 22.99 -39.57
CA ASP A 135 -38.35 23.87 -38.47
C ASP A 135 -38.41 25.38 -38.82
N ASP A 136 -38.58 25.70 -40.11
CA ASP A 136 -38.65 27.06 -40.64
C ASP A 136 -40.08 27.62 -40.64
N ARG A 137 -41.12 26.78 -40.61
CA ARG A 137 -42.51 27.24 -40.62
C ARG A 137 -43.36 26.72 -39.46
N THR A 138 -42.87 25.73 -38.72
CA THR A 138 -43.57 25.14 -37.59
C THR A 138 -42.94 25.58 -36.27
N SER A 139 -43.77 25.91 -35.28
CA SER A 139 -43.31 26.22 -33.92
C SER A 139 -44.40 25.97 -32.88
N THR A 140 -44.00 25.84 -31.61
CA THR A 140 -44.96 25.75 -30.49
C THR A 140 -45.81 27.00 -30.37
N THR A 141 -47.02 26.83 -29.81
CA THR A 141 -47.88 27.96 -29.39
C THR A 141 -47.63 28.38 -27.94
N THR A 142 -46.85 27.60 -27.21
CA THR A 142 -46.46 27.81 -25.81
C THR A 142 -45.11 28.51 -25.70
N SER A 143 -44.91 29.22 -24.58
CA SER A 143 -43.61 29.77 -24.20
C SER A 143 -42.61 28.66 -23.86
N PHE A 144 -41.32 29.00 -23.83
CA PHE A 144 -40.25 28.06 -23.50
C PHE A 144 -40.49 27.28 -22.19
N ILE A 145 -40.75 28.00 -21.09
CA ILE A 145 -40.98 27.38 -19.78
C ILE A 145 -42.22 26.47 -19.81
N GLU A 146 -43.28 26.89 -20.49
CA GLU A 146 -44.51 26.09 -20.59
C GLU A 146 -44.28 24.82 -21.43
N THR A 147 -43.53 24.92 -22.54
CA THR A 147 -43.11 23.77 -23.35
C THR A 147 -42.30 22.78 -22.51
N VAL A 148 -41.30 23.25 -21.76
CA VAL A 148 -40.50 22.43 -20.83
C VAL A 148 -41.40 21.73 -19.79
N GLN A 149 -42.39 22.43 -19.23
CA GLN A 149 -43.33 21.83 -18.28
C GLN A 149 -44.23 20.76 -18.92
N ARG A 150 -44.67 20.97 -20.17
CA ARG A 150 -45.49 19.99 -20.92
C ARG A 150 -44.68 18.73 -21.24
N ILE A 151 -43.41 18.87 -21.65
CA ILE A 151 -42.49 17.73 -21.84
C ILE A 151 -42.30 16.96 -20.53
N LYS A 152 -42.04 17.66 -19.41
CA LYS A 152 -41.88 17.02 -18.08
C LYS A 152 -43.14 16.26 -17.65
N LYS A 153 -44.34 16.79 -17.93
CA LYS A 153 -45.61 16.10 -17.65
C LYS A 153 -45.79 14.82 -18.46
N ALA A 154 -45.20 14.76 -19.66
CA ALA A 154 -45.15 13.56 -20.49
C ALA A 154 -43.98 12.61 -20.12
N ASN A 155 -43.37 12.80 -18.93
CA ASN A 155 -42.19 12.08 -18.45
C ASN A 155 -40.94 12.22 -19.34
N GLY A 156 -40.88 13.23 -20.21
CA GLY A 156 -39.71 13.50 -21.05
C GLY A 156 -38.65 14.37 -20.36
N ILE A 157 -37.49 14.51 -21.00
CA ILE A 157 -36.43 15.45 -20.67
C ILE A 157 -36.35 16.50 -21.77
N ALA A 158 -36.36 17.78 -21.38
CA ALA A 158 -36.24 18.90 -22.29
C ALA A 158 -34.79 19.41 -22.28
N ILE A 159 -34.15 19.49 -23.45
CA ILE A 159 -32.74 19.87 -23.60
C ILE A 159 -32.61 20.96 -24.67
N PRO A 160 -32.20 22.19 -24.35
CA PRO A 160 -31.87 23.18 -25.37
C PRO A 160 -30.67 22.67 -26.17
N PHE A 161 -30.82 22.58 -27.48
CA PHE A 161 -29.74 22.12 -28.34
C PHE A 161 -29.05 23.28 -29.05
N HIS A 162 -27.79 23.06 -29.44
CA HIS A 162 -26.85 24.08 -29.93
C HIS A 162 -26.98 25.42 -29.18
N ILE A 163 -26.83 25.39 -27.85
CA ILE A 163 -27.03 26.57 -26.98
C ILE A 163 -26.07 27.74 -27.33
N ASP A 164 -24.98 27.40 -27.98
CA ASP A 164 -23.93 28.27 -28.54
C ASP A 164 -24.10 28.56 -30.04
N GLY A 165 -25.09 27.99 -30.70
CA GLY A 165 -25.38 28.16 -32.12
C GLY A 165 -26.48 29.17 -32.44
N ALA A 166 -26.90 29.19 -33.69
CA ALA A 166 -28.10 29.92 -34.13
C ALA A 166 -29.36 29.24 -33.56
N LYS A 167 -30.42 30.00 -33.26
CA LYS A 167 -31.64 29.54 -32.58
C LYS A 167 -31.36 28.89 -31.20
N GLY A 168 -30.21 29.18 -30.59
CA GLY A 168 -29.84 28.72 -29.25
C GLY A 168 -30.49 29.57 -28.15
N LEU A 169 -30.77 28.99 -26.98
CA LEU A 169 -31.52 29.65 -25.90
C LEU A 169 -30.95 31.03 -25.45
N PRO A 170 -29.63 31.21 -25.25
CA PRO A 170 -29.03 32.51 -24.91
C PRO A 170 -28.55 33.30 -26.14
N GLU A 171 -29.00 32.97 -27.36
CA GLU A 171 -28.56 33.69 -28.57
C GLU A 171 -28.88 35.20 -28.46
N GLY A 172 -27.85 36.04 -28.65
CA GLY A 172 -27.97 37.50 -28.52
C GLY A 172 -28.03 38.03 -27.09
N VAL A 173 -27.93 37.17 -26.06
CA VAL A 173 -27.98 37.57 -24.64
C VAL A 173 -26.57 37.90 -24.11
N ALA A 174 -26.25 39.19 -23.98
CA ALA A 174 -24.97 39.65 -23.41
C ALA A 174 -24.92 39.62 -21.86
N SER A 175 -26.08 39.57 -21.19
CA SER A 175 -26.21 39.51 -19.73
C SER A 175 -27.51 38.79 -19.34
N VAL A 176 -27.48 38.00 -18.26
CA VAL A 176 -28.68 37.32 -17.73
C VAL A 176 -29.69 38.35 -17.23
N ASN A 177 -30.94 38.22 -17.66
CA ASN A 177 -32.07 38.98 -17.11
C ASN A 177 -32.99 37.99 -16.36
N PRO A 178 -33.95 38.46 -15.53
CA PRO A 178 -34.79 37.56 -14.73
C PRO A 178 -35.62 36.55 -15.53
N GLU A 179 -35.83 36.77 -16.83
CA GLU A 179 -36.58 35.87 -17.71
C GLU A 179 -35.67 34.80 -18.32
N SER A 180 -34.49 35.17 -18.80
CA SER A 180 -33.48 34.21 -19.28
C SER A 180 -32.91 33.35 -18.15
N GLU A 181 -32.80 33.89 -16.93
CA GLU A 181 -32.44 33.11 -15.73
C GLU A 181 -33.50 32.03 -15.45
N LYS A 182 -34.79 32.39 -15.49
CA LYS A 182 -35.88 31.42 -15.30
C LYS A 182 -35.93 30.35 -16.39
N SER A 183 -35.67 30.71 -17.63
CA SER A 183 -35.59 29.73 -18.73
C SER A 183 -34.42 28.76 -18.52
N LEU A 184 -33.25 29.26 -18.13
CA LEU A 184 -32.08 28.42 -17.82
C LEU A 184 -32.33 27.55 -16.58
N ASP A 185 -32.91 28.09 -15.50
CA ASP A 185 -33.24 27.34 -14.28
C ASP A 185 -34.35 26.29 -14.51
N SER A 186 -35.10 26.38 -15.61
CA SER A 186 -36.14 25.40 -15.95
C SER A 186 -35.57 24.08 -16.51
N VAL A 187 -34.29 24.07 -16.92
CA VAL A 187 -33.57 22.92 -17.48
C VAL A 187 -32.31 22.63 -16.66
N PHE A 188 -31.77 21.42 -16.76
CA PHE A 188 -30.56 20.99 -16.03
C PHE A 188 -29.45 20.49 -16.97
N THR A 189 -29.67 20.55 -18.29
CA THR A 189 -28.74 20.09 -19.31
C THR A 189 -28.92 20.94 -20.58
N ALA A 190 -27.87 21.06 -21.38
CA ALA A 190 -27.89 21.70 -22.69
C ALA A 190 -26.81 21.14 -23.61
N GLU A 191 -27.04 21.22 -24.91
CA GLU A 191 -26.08 20.83 -25.92
C GLU A 191 -25.13 21.99 -26.29
N PHE A 192 -23.82 21.71 -26.32
CA PHE A 192 -22.77 22.66 -26.67
C PHE A 192 -21.98 22.14 -27.88
N ILE A 193 -22.03 22.87 -29.00
CA ILE A 193 -21.27 22.59 -30.23
C ILE A 193 -19.88 23.23 -30.19
N GLU A 194 -19.78 24.45 -29.63
CA GLU A 194 -18.56 25.24 -29.43
C GLU A 194 -18.34 25.52 -27.92
N PRO A 195 -17.76 24.57 -27.16
CA PRO A 195 -17.72 24.63 -25.69
C PRO A 195 -17.04 25.88 -25.08
N ARG A 196 -16.26 26.62 -25.87
CA ARG A 196 -15.51 27.82 -25.46
C ARG A 196 -16.22 29.14 -25.79
N ARG A 197 -17.37 29.12 -26.49
CA ARG A 197 -18.06 30.34 -26.92
C ARG A 197 -18.41 31.29 -25.76
N PHE A 198 -18.67 30.74 -24.58
CA PHE A 198 -19.05 31.52 -23.39
C PHE A 198 -17.86 31.77 -22.42
N ASP A 199 -16.62 31.47 -22.82
CA ASP A 199 -15.43 31.69 -21.98
C ASP A 199 -15.20 33.17 -21.64
N ASP A 200 -15.68 34.09 -22.48
CA ASP A 200 -15.62 35.54 -22.27
C ASP A 200 -16.94 36.15 -21.78
N ALA A 201 -17.96 35.34 -21.51
CA ALA A 201 -19.25 35.82 -21.01
C ALA A 201 -19.14 36.44 -19.61
N ASN A 202 -20.14 37.27 -19.26
CA ASN A 202 -20.27 37.85 -17.92
C ASN A 202 -20.33 36.73 -16.84
N PRO A 203 -19.73 36.93 -15.65
CA PRO A 203 -19.81 36.00 -14.51
C PRO A 203 -21.18 35.40 -14.22
N ASP A 204 -22.28 36.16 -14.32
CA ASP A 204 -23.62 35.68 -13.99
C ASP A 204 -24.13 34.66 -15.01
N LEU A 205 -23.84 34.88 -16.30
CA LEU A 205 -24.17 33.92 -17.36
C LEU A 205 -23.31 32.66 -17.24
N LYS A 206 -22.01 32.81 -16.94
CA LYS A 206 -21.12 31.67 -16.68
C LYS A 206 -21.60 30.82 -15.51
N LYS A 207 -22.03 31.45 -14.42
CA LYS A 207 -22.56 30.76 -13.24
C LYS A 207 -23.83 29.98 -13.56
N SER A 208 -24.72 30.56 -14.37
CA SER A 208 -25.97 29.90 -14.79
C SER A 208 -25.69 28.71 -15.71
N LEU A 209 -24.83 28.89 -16.71
CA LEU A 209 -24.43 27.82 -17.64
C LEU A 209 -23.60 26.71 -16.96
N ALA A 210 -22.85 27.03 -15.90
CA ALA A 210 -22.07 26.04 -15.16
C ALA A 210 -22.93 25.01 -14.40
N ARG A 211 -24.21 25.29 -14.17
CA ARG A 211 -25.18 24.36 -13.56
C ARG A 211 -25.72 23.31 -14.55
N LEU A 212 -25.50 23.52 -15.85
CA LEU A 212 -26.06 22.67 -16.89
C LEU A 212 -25.09 21.54 -17.23
N ALA A 213 -25.61 20.32 -17.27
CA ALA A 213 -24.90 19.18 -17.85
C ALA A 213 -24.64 19.45 -19.33
N ARG A 214 -23.36 19.48 -19.72
CA ARG A 214 -22.92 19.74 -21.08
C ARG A 214 -22.92 18.45 -21.89
N ILE A 215 -23.72 18.41 -22.96
CA ILE A 215 -23.80 17.29 -23.90
C ILE A 215 -23.47 17.76 -25.32
N GLY A 216 -23.30 16.85 -26.30
CA GLY A 216 -23.02 17.22 -27.69
C GLY A 216 -23.13 16.08 -28.70
N SER A 217 -23.90 16.31 -29.77
CA SER A 217 -23.85 15.65 -31.09
C SER A 217 -24.90 16.26 -32.03
N ASP A 218 -24.64 16.40 -33.33
CA ASP A 218 -25.56 16.98 -34.31
C ASP A 218 -25.39 16.30 -35.69
N ALA A 219 -25.51 14.98 -35.70
CA ALA A 219 -25.20 14.16 -36.87
C ALA A 219 -26.33 14.22 -37.90
N HIS A 220 -26.03 14.69 -39.11
CA HIS A 220 -27.01 14.80 -40.20
C HIS A 220 -26.87 13.70 -41.26
N GLU A 221 -25.83 12.87 -41.18
CA GLU A 221 -25.56 11.78 -42.12
C GLU A 221 -24.91 10.57 -41.41
N PRO A 222 -25.04 9.34 -41.95
CA PRO A 222 -24.53 8.13 -41.32
C PRO A 222 -23.04 8.17 -40.95
N GLY A 223 -22.22 8.85 -41.76
CA GLY A 223 -20.78 9.01 -41.50
C GLY A 223 -20.44 9.96 -40.34
N GLU A 224 -21.41 10.74 -39.85
CA GLU A 224 -21.26 11.65 -38.70
C GLU A 224 -21.78 11.02 -37.39
N ILE A 225 -22.54 9.93 -37.44
CA ILE A 225 -23.12 9.27 -36.26
C ILE A 225 -22.01 8.78 -35.33
N GLY A 226 -22.08 9.15 -34.05
CA GLY A 226 -21.09 8.78 -33.03
C GLY A 226 -19.73 9.47 -33.20
N LYS A 227 -19.62 10.50 -34.06
CA LYS A 227 -18.44 11.37 -34.16
C LYS A 227 -18.28 12.24 -32.92
N TYR A 228 -19.40 12.76 -32.42
CA TYR A 228 -19.49 13.44 -31.13
C TYR A 228 -20.35 12.56 -30.24
N PHE A 229 -19.82 12.18 -29.09
CA PHE A 229 -20.51 11.31 -28.14
C PHE A 229 -20.09 11.69 -26.74
N ILE A 230 -20.89 11.27 -25.77
CA ILE A 230 -20.56 11.40 -24.36
C ILE A 230 -20.72 10.08 -23.65
N TRP A 231 -20.03 9.92 -22.53
CA TRP A 231 -20.23 8.79 -21.64
C TRP A 231 -21.17 9.17 -20.51
N LEU A 232 -22.24 8.39 -20.37
CA LEU A 232 -23.21 8.55 -19.28
C LEU A 232 -23.22 7.34 -18.37
N LYS A 233 -23.22 7.58 -17.06
CA LYS A 233 -23.29 6.50 -16.09
C LYS A 233 -24.74 6.14 -15.75
N MET A 234 -25.12 4.90 -16.07
CA MET A 234 -26.46 4.37 -15.80
C MET A 234 -26.46 2.88 -15.48
N SER A 235 -27.44 2.43 -14.69
CA SER A 235 -27.69 1.01 -14.43
C SER A 235 -28.13 0.29 -15.70
N HIS A 236 -29.11 0.88 -16.38
CA HIS A 236 -29.59 0.52 -17.69
C HIS A 236 -30.07 1.80 -18.40
N PRO A 237 -30.10 1.85 -19.73
CA PRO A 237 -30.60 3.03 -20.42
C PRO A 237 -32.11 3.13 -20.28
N SER A 238 -32.56 4.17 -19.57
CA SER A 238 -33.98 4.53 -19.36
C SER A 238 -34.08 6.05 -19.18
N ILE A 239 -35.28 6.62 -19.30
CA ILE A 239 -35.45 8.07 -19.12
C ILE A 239 -35.14 8.51 -17.69
N GLU A 240 -35.47 7.69 -16.68
CA GLU A 240 -35.09 7.93 -15.29
C GLU A 240 -33.58 7.88 -15.08
N GLY A 241 -32.91 6.88 -15.68
CA GLY A 241 -31.45 6.77 -15.62
C GLY A 241 -30.76 7.99 -16.22
N LEU A 242 -31.24 8.42 -17.39
CA LEU A 242 -30.77 9.62 -18.09
C LEU A 242 -30.97 10.88 -17.24
N ARG A 243 -32.16 11.05 -16.66
CA ARG A 243 -32.50 12.18 -15.80
C ARG A 243 -31.58 12.29 -14.59
N LEU A 244 -31.32 11.17 -13.91
CA LEU A 244 -30.45 11.13 -12.74
C LEU A 244 -28.99 11.39 -13.11
N ALA A 245 -28.47 10.76 -14.18
CA ALA A 245 -27.11 10.95 -14.64
C ALA A 245 -26.82 12.41 -15.04
N LEU A 246 -27.76 13.06 -15.72
CA LEU A 246 -27.64 14.47 -16.11
C LEU A 246 -27.85 15.44 -14.94
N SER A 247 -28.62 15.05 -13.92
CA SER A 247 -28.76 15.86 -12.70
C SER A 247 -27.47 15.87 -11.87
N ASP A 248 -26.71 14.77 -11.88
CA ASP A 248 -25.40 14.62 -11.22
C ASP A 248 -24.25 14.65 -12.23
N HIS A 249 -24.27 15.65 -13.11
CA HIS A 249 -23.37 15.71 -14.26
C HIS A 249 -21.88 15.83 -13.90
N GLU A 250 -21.54 16.26 -12.69
CA GLU A 250 -20.16 16.34 -12.22
C GLU A 250 -19.49 14.95 -12.20
N PHE A 251 -20.25 13.90 -11.86
CA PHE A 251 -19.72 12.55 -11.67
C PHE A 251 -20.30 11.51 -12.65
N CYS A 252 -21.42 11.80 -13.30
CA CYS A 252 -22.11 10.88 -14.19
C CYS A 252 -22.01 11.22 -15.69
N VAL A 253 -21.36 12.34 -16.06
CA VAL A 253 -21.14 12.76 -17.45
C VAL A 253 -19.63 12.92 -17.70
N LYS A 254 -19.08 12.17 -18.67
CA LYS A 254 -17.68 12.30 -19.11
C LYS A 254 -17.61 12.60 -20.60
N ASN A 255 -17.01 13.75 -20.94
CA ASN A 255 -16.75 14.16 -22.33
C ASN A 255 -15.29 13.86 -22.68
N GLN A 256 -15.03 12.60 -23.03
CA GLN A 256 -13.70 12.06 -23.34
C GLN A 256 -13.79 10.97 -24.39
N SER A 257 -12.70 10.73 -25.12
CA SER A 257 -12.64 9.68 -26.15
C SER A 257 -12.46 8.26 -25.58
N GLU A 258 -11.71 8.13 -24.48
CA GLU A 258 -11.38 6.84 -23.86
C GLU A 258 -12.60 6.23 -23.14
N ASP A 259 -12.78 4.90 -23.25
CA ASP A 259 -13.85 4.15 -22.57
C ASP A 259 -13.59 4.11 -21.05
N PRO A 260 -14.41 4.78 -20.22
CA PRO A 260 -14.20 4.86 -18.78
C PRO A 260 -14.53 3.56 -18.03
N ASN A 261 -15.04 2.51 -18.69
CA ASN A 261 -15.33 1.21 -18.07
C ASN A 261 -14.06 0.36 -17.82
N HIS A 262 -13.07 0.91 -17.12
CA HIS A 262 -11.86 0.18 -16.74
C HIS A 262 -12.09 -0.67 -15.50
N LEU A 263 -11.56 -1.89 -15.46
CA LEU A 263 -11.63 -2.74 -14.26
C LEU A 263 -10.39 -2.53 -13.38
N PRO A 264 -10.53 -2.48 -12.04
CA PRO A 264 -9.38 -2.56 -11.15
C PRO A 264 -8.62 -3.88 -11.32
N ASP A 265 -7.31 -3.87 -11.04
CA ASP A 265 -6.46 -5.06 -11.10
C ASP A 265 -6.93 -6.20 -10.20
N ILE A 266 -7.62 -5.86 -9.10
CA ILE A 266 -8.20 -6.81 -8.15
C ILE A 266 -9.52 -6.27 -7.60
N PHE A 267 -10.55 -7.13 -7.57
CA PHE A 267 -11.84 -6.81 -6.95
C PHE A 267 -12.57 -8.08 -6.49
N LEU A 268 -13.43 -7.94 -5.48
CA LEU A 268 -14.38 -8.96 -5.03
C LEU A 268 -15.53 -9.02 -6.03
N SER A 269 -15.91 -10.20 -6.50
CA SER A 269 -17.01 -10.34 -7.47
C SER A 269 -18.26 -10.96 -6.87
N GLU A 270 -18.13 -11.86 -5.90
CA GLU A 270 -19.27 -12.53 -5.25
C GLU A 270 -18.91 -12.98 -3.84
N LEU A 271 -19.88 -12.95 -2.92
CA LEU A 271 -19.80 -13.57 -1.59
C LEU A 271 -20.99 -14.51 -1.42
N SER A 272 -20.73 -15.73 -0.95
CA SER A 272 -21.76 -16.67 -0.50
C SER A 272 -21.51 -17.14 0.93
N ILE A 273 -22.57 -17.15 1.74
CA ILE A 273 -22.57 -17.65 3.10
C ILE A 273 -23.57 -18.80 3.18
N GLN A 274 -23.12 -19.94 3.70
CA GLN A 274 -23.92 -21.15 3.83
C GLN A 274 -23.88 -21.62 5.28
N PHE A 275 -25.05 -22.03 5.78
CA PHE A 275 -25.22 -22.70 7.07
C PHE A 275 -24.71 -21.92 8.30
N MET A 276 -24.59 -20.59 8.24
CA MET A 276 -24.32 -19.76 9.41
C MET A 276 -25.60 -19.58 10.22
N ARG A 277 -25.53 -19.51 11.56
CA ARG A 277 -26.71 -19.54 12.45
C ARG A 277 -27.87 -18.65 11.98
N HIS A 278 -27.55 -17.44 11.53
CA HIS A 278 -28.47 -16.40 11.09
C HIS A 278 -28.31 -16.00 9.62
N CYS A 279 -27.60 -16.78 8.79
CA CYS A 279 -27.38 -16.45 7.38
C CYS A 279 -27.16 -17.71 6.52
N GLY A 280 -27.87 -17.82 5.40
CA GLY A 280 -27.69 -18.92 4.44
C GLY A 280 -28.12 -20.31 4.94
N ARG A 281 -29.13 -20.39 5.81
CA ARG A 281 -29.70 -21.67 6.30
C ARG A 281 -31.04 -22.05 5.67
N ILE A 282 -31.54 -21.24 4.75
CA ILE A 282 -32.75 -21.58 4.01
C ILE A 282 -32.38 -22.74 3.07
N GLU A 283 -33.23 -23.77 3.05
CA GLU A 283 -32.95 -24.98 2.30
C GLU A 283 -32.77 -24.67 0.80
N ASN A 284 -31.64 -25.10 0.23
CA ASN A 284 -31.23 -24.84 -1.16
C ASN A 284 -31.07 -23.35 -1.55
N GLU A 285 -31.06 -22.43 -0.57
CA GLU A 285 -30.94 -21.00 -0.81
C GLU A 285 -29.86 -20.41 0.12
N PRO A 286 -28.56 -20.58 -0.24
CA PRO A 286 -27.49 -19.90 0.48
C PRO A 286 -27.64 -18.38 0.33
N PHE A 287 -27.13 -17.61 1.28
CA PHE A 287 -27.02 -16.17 1.08
C PHE A 287 -25.96 -15.95 0.00
N ALA A 288 -26.29 -15.18 -1.05
CA ALA A 288 -25.37 -14.84 -2.13
C ALA A 288 -25.55 -13.38 -2.51
N THR A 289 -24.44 -12.69 -2.77
CA THR A 289 -24.45 -11.32 -3.28
C THR A 289 -23.30 -11.11 -4.27
N LYS A 290 -23.59 -10.42 -5.37
CA LYS A 290 -22.61 -9.98 -6.36
C LYS A 290 -22.13 -8.57 -6.05
N PHE A 291 -20.85 -8.32 -6.25
CA PHE A 291 -20.26 -6.99 -6.08
C PHE A 291 -19.97 -6.35 -7.43
N HIS A 292 -20.18 -5.04 -7.51
CA HIS A 292 -19.68 -4.22 -8.60
C HIS A 292 -18.16 -3.99 -8.45
N PRO A 293 -17.36 -3.94 -9.52
CA PRO A 293 -15.90 -3.74 -9.43
C PRO A 293 -15.47 -2.41 -8.81
N HIS A 294 -16.35 -1.41 -8.81
CA HIS A 294 -16.09 -0.06 -8.30
C HIS A 294 -16.72 0.14 -6.91
N PHE A 295 -17.77 0.93 -6.76
CA PHE A 295 -18.36 1.25 -5.45
C PHE A 295 -19.65 0.47 -5.17
N ASN A 296 -19.65 -0.21 -4.02
CA ASN A 296 -20.77 -0.94 -3.44
C ASN A 296 -21.17 -0.30 -2.11
N ALA A 297 -22.45 0.04 -1.97
CA ALA A 297 -23.04 0.50 -0.72
C ALA A 297 -23.92 -0.58 -0.10
N ILE A 298 -23.62 -1.00 1.13
CA ILE A 298 -24.43 -1.97 1.87
C ILE A 298 -25.25 -1.24 2.91
N ILE A 299 -26.57 -1.28 2.76
CA ILE A 299 -27.54 -0.61 3.62
C ILE A 299 -28.47 -1.62 4.28
N GLY A 300 -29.16 -1.20 5.33
CA GLY A 300 -30.10 -2.05 6.06
C GLY A 300 -30.39 -1.53 7.46
N GLY A 301 -31.53 -1.91 8.01
CA GLY A 301 -31.92 -1.56 9.37
C GLY A 301 -30.93 -2.06 10.44
N ARG A 302 -31.16 -1.67 11.70
CA ARG A 302 -30.40 -2.23 12.84
C ARG A 302 -30.65 -3.74 12.92
N GLY A 303 -29.58 -4.53 13.05
CA GLY A 303 -29.67 -5.99 13.09
C GLY A 303 -29.89 -6.67 11.73
N ALA A 304 -29.89 -5.94 10.60
CA ALA A 304 -30.11 -6.50 9.26
C ALA A 304 -28.99 -7.44 8.76
N GLY A 305 -27.88 -7.58 9.49
CA GLY A 305 -26.75 -8.43 9.10
C GLY A 305 -25.64 -7.74 8.31
N LYS A 306 -25.58 -6.40 8.29
CA LYS A 306 -24.58 -5.65 7.52
C LYS A 306 -23.13 -6.01 7.89
N SER A 307 -22.78 -5.96 9.17
CA SER A 307 -21.45 -6.36 9.66
C SER A 307 -21.17 -7.86 9.45
N THR A 308 -22.20 -8.70 9.37
CA THR A 308 -22.04 -10.13 9.07
C THR A 308 -21.41 -10.36 7.70
N LEU A 309 -21.76 -9.58 6.68
CA LEU A 309 -21.14 -9.68 5.34
C LEU A 309 -19.65 -9.30 5.41
N LEU A 310 -19.34 -8.16 6.02
CA LEU A 310 -17.98 -7.66 6.12
C LEU A 310 -17.07 -8.60 6.90
N GLU A 311 -17.51 -9.08 8.06
CA GLU A 311 -16.72 -10.03 8.85
C GLU A 311 -16.60 -11.39 8.13
N SER A 312 -17.59 -11.79 7.33
CA SER A 312 -17.46 -12.98 6.48
C SER A 312 -16.36 -12.82 5.43
N ILE A 313 -16.27 -11.65 4.79
CA ILE A 313 -15.16 -11.31 3.88
C ILE A 313 -13.82 -11.33 4.62
N ARG A 314 -13.75 -10.77 5.84
CA ARG A 314 -12.53 -10.77 6.66
C ARG A 314 -12.05 -12.19 7.00
N ILE A 315 -12.97 -13.06 7.41
CA ILE A 315 -12.67 -14.43 7.83
C ILE A 315 -12.16 -15.27 6.64
N VAL A 316 -12.87 -15.26 5.52
CA VAL A 316 -12.51 -16.06 4.34
C VAL A 316 -11.21 -15.57 3.69
N SER A 317 -10.92 -14.26 3.75
CA SER A 317 -9.68 -13.65 3.26
C SER A 317 -8.50 -13.69 4.25
N ARG A 318 -8.69 -14.25 5.45
CA ARG A 318 -7.68 -14.36 6.52
C ARG A 318 -7.09 -13.01 6.97
N ARG A 319 -7.93 -11.98 7.00
CA ARG A 319 -7.62 -10.60 7.45
C ARG A 319 -7.93 -10.36 8.93
N ASP A 320 -8.24 -11.42 9.67
CA ASP A 320 -8.52 -11.41 11.10
C ASP A 320 -7.26 -11.20 11.96
N GLY A 321 -6.10 -11.66 11.48
CA GLY A 321 -4.83 -11.51 12.20
C GLY A 321 -4.34 -10.06 12.34
N ASP A 322 -4.72 -9.17 11.42
CA ASP A 322 -4.26 -7.78 11.38
C ASP A 322 -4.87 -6.95 12.54
N LEU A 323 -6.06 -7.35 13.02
CA LEU A 323 -6.76 -6.70 14.12
C LEU A 323 -6.03 -6.83 15.47
N ALA A 324 -5.21 -7.86 15.66
CA ALA A 324 -4.55 -8.09 16.94
C ALA A 324 -3.57 -6.96 17.32
N SER A 325 -2.93 -6.33 16.34
CA SER A 325 -2.05 -5.16 16.55
C SER A 325 -2.79 -3.84 16.39
N GLU A 326 -3.71 -3.75 15.41
CA GLU A 326 -4.37 -2.49 15.05
C GLU A 326 -5.51 -2.11 16.00
N ALA A 327 -6.34 -3.09 16.38
CA ALA A 327 -7.55 -2.88 17.18
C ALA A 327 -7.87 -4.13 18.03
N PRO A 328 -7.13 -4.37 19.13
CA PRO A 328 -7.26 -5.59 19.94
C PRO A 328 -8.68 -5.84 20.48
N MET A 329 -9.44 -4.79 20.79
CA MET A 329 -10.82 -4.91 21.27
C MET A 329 -11.74 -5.45 20.17
N ILE A 330 -11.57 -5.00 18.94
CA ILE A 330 -12.34 -5.47 17.78
C ILE A 330 -11.97 -6.92 17.47
N LYS A 331 -10.70 -7.30 17.64
CA LYS A 331 -10.29 -8.72 17.54
C LYS A 331 -11.06 -9.60 18.51
N GLN A 332 -11.23 -9.17 19.77
CA GLN A 332 -12.01 -9.91 20.76
C GLN A 332 -13.49 -10.01 20.40
N GLU A 333 -14.06 -8.96 19.79
CA GLU A 333 -15.44 -8.99 19.29
C GLU A 333 -15.60 -9.96 18.11
N LEU A 334 -14.65 -9.97 17.17
CA LEU A 334 -14.62 -10.94 16.07
C LEU A 334 -14.47 -12.37 16.60
N ASP A 335 -13.65 -12.59 17.61
CA ASP A 335 -13.48 -13.92 18.21
C ASP A 335 -14.79 -14.42 18.84
N LYS A 336 -15.51 -13.56 19.57
CA LYS A 336 -16.85 -13.87 20.08
C LYS A 336 -17.85 -14.15 18.97
N PHE A 337 -17.81 -13.37 17.88
CA PHE A 337 -18.64 -13.60 16.70
C PHE A 337 -18.37 -14.99 16.08
N MET A 338 -17.11 -15.42 16.04
CA MET A 338 -16.68 -16.72 15.52
C MET A 338 -16.95 -17.91 16.46
N GLU A 339 -17.27 -17.70 17.73
CA GLU A 339 -17.49 -18.81 18.67
C GLU A 339 -18.65 -19.72 18.23
N ASN A 340 -18.41 -21.03 18.22
CA ASN A 340 -19.51 -22.01 18.17
C ASN A 340 -20.07 -22.25 19.58
N SER A 341 -20.76 -21.23 20.11
CA SER A 341 -21.47 -21.32 21.38
C SER A 341 -22.96 -21.09 21.18
N ARG A 342 -23.81 -21.88 21.86
CA ARG A 342 -25.28 -21.80 21.71
C ARG A 342 -25.84 -20.40 21.97
N ASN A 343 -25.13 -19.59 22.78
CA ASN A 343 -25.59 -18.30 23.29
C ASN A 343 -24.68 -17.08 23.00
N ARG A 344 -23.51 -17.22 22.35
CA ARG A 344 -22.59 -16.06 22.15
C ARG A 344 -22.05 -15.84 20.72
N GLY A 345 -21.98 -16.85 19.84
CA GLY A 345 -21.47 -16.68 18.48
C GLY A 345 -22.36 -17.25 17.36
N VAL A 346 -22.00 -16.93 16.11
CA VAL A 346 -22.87 -17.18 14.93
C VAL A 346 -22.41 -18.33 14.03
N MET A 347 -21.21 -18.87 14.27
CA MET A 347 -20.66 -19.98 13.48
C MET A 347 -21.25 -21.32 13.94
N LEU A 348 -21.40 -22.23 12.98
CA LEU A 348 -21.74 -23.64 13.16
C LEU A 348 -20.65 -24.49 12.49
N ASP A 349 -20.50 -25.75 12.88
CA ASP A 349 -19.50 -26.66 12.27
C ASP A 349 -19.73 -26.86 10.76
N SER A 350 -20.97 -26.67 10.31
CA SER A 350 -21.35 -26.72 8.89
C SER A 350 -21.16 -25.39 8.15
N THR A 351 -20.81 -24.30 8.83
CA THR A 351 -20.70 -22.98 8.20
C THR A 351 -19.65 -23.00 7.10
N ARG A 352 -20.03 -22.49 5.93
CA ARG A 352 -19.14 -22.26 4.80
C ARG A 352 -19.25 -20.84 4.30
N ILE A 353 -18.12 -20.24 3.96
CA ILE A 353 -18.05 -18.91 3.36
C ILE A 353 -17.22 -19.04 2.08
N LEU A 354 -17.79 -18.56 0.97
CA LEU A 354 -17.13 -18.55 -0.33
C LEU A 354 -16.99 -17.10 -0.80
N LEU A 355 -15.80 -16.73 -1.25
CA LEU A 355 -15.51 -15.39 -1.77
C LEU A 355 -14.83 -15.51 -3.12
N TRP A 356 -15.44 -14.90 -4.14
CA TRP A 356 -14.88 -14.82 -5.48
C TRP A 356 -14.11 -13.52 -5.64
N ILE A 357 -12.91 -13.64 -6.21
CA ILE A 357 -11.96 -12.54 -6.38
C ILE A 357 -11.49 -12.57 -7.83
N HIS A 358 -11.64 -11.48 -8.54
CA HIS A 358 -10.99 -11.28 -9.82
C HIS A 358 -9.62 -10.65 -9.59
N ARG A 359 -8.57 -11.16 -10.24
CA ARG A 359 -7.23 -10.57 -10.19
C ARG A 359 -6.48 -10.76 -11.50
N HIS A 360 -6.01 -9.65 -12.10
CA HIS A 360 -5.22 -9.61 -13.34
C HIS A 360 -5.79 -10.51 -14.46
N GLY A 361 -7.09 -10.41 -14.72
CA GLY A 361 -7.77 -11.17 -15.78
C GLY A 361 -8.16 -12.61 -15.43
N LYS A 362 -7.87 -13.08 -14.20
CA LYS A 362 -8.22 -14.42 -13.73
C LYS A 362 -9.22 -14.38 -12.58
N ASP A 363 -10.10 -15.38 -12.53
CA ASP A 363 -11.07 -15.55 -11.44
C ASP A 363 -10.57 -16.59 -10.42
N TYR A 364 -10.63 -16.23 -9.14
CA TYR A 364 -10.28 -17.06 -8.00
C TYR A 364 -11.46 -17.21 -7.04
N ARG A 365 -11.48 -18.30 -6.28
CA ARG A 365 -12.48 -18.57 -5.24
C ARG A 365 -11.79 -19.03 -3.97
N LEU A 366 -12.04 -18.31 -2.87
CA LEU A 366 -11.65 -18.71 -1.52
C LEU A 366 -12.81 -19.44 -0.86
N CYS A 367 -12.55 -20.64 -0.37
CA CYS A 367 -13.52 -21.52 0.27
C CYS A 367 -13.12 -21.75 1.73
N TRP A 368 -13.79 -21.09 2.67
CA TRP A 368 -13.54 -21.23 4.10
C TRP A 368 -14.61 -22.09 4.78
N ARG A 369 -14.16 -22.93 5.72
CA ARG A 369 -15.03 -23.77 6.56
C ARG A 369 -14.65 -23.62 8.02
N PHE A 370 -15.63 -23.80 8.90
CA PHE A 370 -15.41 -23.81 10.35
C PHE A 370 -14.95 -25.19 10.84
N ASP A 371 -13.88 -25.72 10.24
CA ASP A 371 -13.25 -27.02 10.58
C ASP A 371 -11.80 -26.87 11.08
N GLY A 372 -11.32 -25.63 11.15
CA GLY A 372 -9.95 -25.29 11.56
C GLY A 372 -8.89 -25.47 10.47
N GLN A 373 -9.23 -25.96 9.27
CA GLN A 373 -8.24 -26.31 8.25
C GLN A 373 -7.73 -25.14 7.40
N GLY A 374 -8.48 -24.05 7.26
CA GLY A 374 -8.03 -22.98 6.36
C GLY A 374 -9.13 -22.39 5.50
N ALA A 375 -8.76 -21.40 4.70
CA ALA A 375 -9.45 -21.16 3.44
C ALA A 375 -8.71 -21.94 2.35
N VAL A 376 -9.44 -22.70 1.53
CA VAL A 376 -8.91 -23.37 0.34
C VAL A 376 -9.02 -22.41 -0.84
N LEU A 377 -7.95 -22.30 -1.64
CA LEU A 377 -7.94 -21.47 -2.84
C LEU A 377 -8.21 -22.32 -4.08
N GLU A 378 -9.11 -21.83 -4.93
CA GLU A 378 -9.39 -22.40 -6.25
C GLU A 378 -9.21 -21.34 -7.34
N GLU A 379 -8.75 -21.75 -8.50
CA GLU A 379 -8.63 -20.92 -9.71
C GLU A 379 -9.61 -21.44 -10.77
N LYS A 380 -10.27 -20.53 -11.48
CA LYS A 380 -11.17 -20.89 -12.56
C LYS A 380 -10.39 -21.21 -13.82
N THR A 381 -10.56 -22.43 -14.32
CA THR A 381 -10.07 -22.85 -15.65
C THR A 381 -11.20 -22.77 -16.67
N ASP A 382 -10.91 -23.09 -17.95
CA ASP A 382 -11.91 -23.07 -19.03
C ASP A 382 -13.11 -24.02 -18.78
N ILE A 383 -12.94 -25.04 -17.93
CA ILE A 383 -13.92 -26.12 -17.73
C ILE A 383 -14.48 -26.13 -16.30
N ASP A 384 -13.65 -25.90 -15.26
CA ASP A 384 -14.09 -25.93 -13.85
C ASP A 384 -13.16 -25.16 -12.89
N TRP A 385 -13.55 -25.05 -11.63
CA TRP A 385 -12.73 -24.59 -10.50
C TRP A 385 -11.76 -25.68 -10.05
N GLN A 386 -10.47 -25.38 -10.01
CA GLN A 386 -9.45 -26.33 -9.57
C GLN A 386 -8.68 -25.79 -8.36
N PRO A 387 -8.26 -26.66 -7.40
CA PRO A 387 -7.41 -26.24 -6.30
C PRO A 387 -6.12 -25.59 -6.81
N ALA A 388 -5.78 -24.45 -6.23
CA ALA A 388 -4.54 -23.72 -6.52
C ALA A 388 -3.67 -23.64 -5.25
N GLU A 389 -2.35 -23.53 -5.42
CA GLU A 389 -1.46 -23.35 -4.28
C GLU A 389 -1.80 -22.04 -3.55
N PRO A 390 -2.13 -22.07 -2.25
CA PRO A 390 -2.59 -20.88 -1.53
C PRO A 390 -1.46 -19.85 -1.34
N GLY A 391 -0.22 -20.30 -1.10
CA GLY A 391 0.91 -19.44 -0.77
C GLY A 391 0.60 -18.49 0.40
N ASP A 392 1.15 -17.27 0.34
CA ASP A 392 0.72 -16.18 1.22
C ASP A 392 -0.52 -15.50 0.63
N LEU A 393 -1.71 -15.92 1.08
CA LEU A 393 -2.99 -15.35 0.64
C LEU A 393 -3.07 -13.84 0.85
N LYS A 394 -2.41 -13.29 1.88
CA LYS A 394 -2.44 -11.84 2.15
C LYS A 394 -1.65 -11.06 1.11
N ALA A 395 -0.50 -11.59 0.69
CA ALA A 395 0.30 -11.00 -0.37
C ALA A 395 -0.33 -11.23 -1.76
N ARG A 396 -0.99 -12.38 -1.96
CA ARG A 396 -1.61 -12.75 -3.23
C ARG A 396 -2.96 -12.04 -3.47
N PHE A 397 -3.74 -11.78 -2.44
CA PHE A 397 -5.03 -11.10 -2.57
C PHE A 397 -5.09 -9.95 -1.57
N PRO A 398 -4.41 -8.82 -1.84
CA PRO A 398 -4.50 -7.64 -1.00
C PRO A 398 -5.96 -7.19 -0.90
N ILE A 399 -6.47 -7.06 0.32
CA ILE A 399 -7.81 -6.54 0.65
C ILE A 399 -7.66 -5.79 1.97
N THR A 400 -8.15 -4.57 2.03
CA THR A 400 -8.09 -3.72 3.22
C THR A 400 -9.48 -3.65 3.84
N ILE A 401 -9.61 -4.03 5.12
CA ILE A 401 -10.91 -4.15 5.80
C ILE A 401 -10.88 -3.41 7.13
N PHE A 402 -11.78 -2.44 7.30
CA PHE A 402 -11.99 -1.69 8.54
C PHE A 402 -13.37 -1.98 9.13
N SER A 403 -13.40 -2.60 10.31
CA SER A 403 -14.64 -2.87 11.04
C SER A 403 -15.15 -1.60 11.75
N GLN A 404 -16.38 -1.66 12.26
CA GLN A 404 -17.03 -0.54 12.94
C GLN A 404 -16.15 -0.10 14.13
N LYS A 405 -15.95 1.21 14.29
CA LYS A 405 -15.05 1.84 15.29
C LYS A 405 -13.55 1.53 15.14
N GLN A 406 -13.11 0.75 14.14
CA GLN A 406 -11.68 0.49 13.93
C GLN A 406 -10.93 1.77 13.55
N ILE A 407 -11.54 2.61 12.70
CA ILE A 407 -10.96 3.89 12.28
C ILE A 407 -10.74 4.82 13.49
N SER A 408 -11.72 4.87 14.39
CA SER A 408 -11.65 5.59 15.66
C SER A 408 -10.51 5.08 16.56
N ALA A 409 -10.38 3.76 16.66
CA ALA A 409 -9.31 3.11 17.42
C ALA A 409 -7.92 3.40 16.82
N LEU A 410 -7.79 3.39 15.49
CA LEU A 410 -6.57 3.78 14.79
C LEU A 410 -6.21 5.25 15.02
N ALA A 411 -7.22 6.13 15.08
CA ALA A 411 -7.01 7.54 15.35
C ALA A 411 -6.48 7.80 16.78
N ALA A 412 -6.76 6.90 17.72
CA ALA A 412 -6.21 6.93 19.07
C ALA A 412 -4.81 6.28 19.18
N ASN A 413 -4.33 5.61 18.12
CA ASN A 413 -3.08 4.86 18.12
C ASN A 413 -2.21 5.23 16.88
N PRO A 414 -1.36 6.28 16.97
CA PRO A 414 -0.50 6.72 15.87
C PRO A 414 0.41 5.62 15.28
N ARG A 415 0.73 4.59 16.07
CA ARG A 415 1.50 3.43 15.59
C ARG A 415 0.72 2.55 14.62
N GLY A 416 -0.58 2.39 14.82
CA GLY A 416 -1.42 1.65 13.89
C GLY A 416 -1.39 2.24 12.47
N LEU A 417 -1.28 3.57 12.37
CA LEU A 417 -1.09 4.25 11.09
C LEU A 417 0.31 4.04 10.50
N LEU A 418 1.34 4.06 11.36
CA LEU A 418 2.70 3.78 10.92
C LEU A 418 2.83 2.33 10.40
N ASP A 419 2.15 1.37 11.03
CA ASP A 419 2.09 -0.02 10.55
C ASP A 419 1.42 -0.13 9.17
N ILE A 420 0.39 0.69 8.89
CA ILE A 420 -0.23 0.74 7.55
C ILE A 420 0.76 1.28 6.53
N ILE A 421 1.50 2.35 6.86
CA ILE A 421 2.57 2.92 6.02
C ILE A 421 3.65 1.84 5.75
N ASP A 422 4.05 1.11 6.78
CA ASP A 422 5.12 0.12 6.74
C ASP A 422 4.82 -1.11 5.88
N ARG A 423 3.53 -1.46 5.73
CA ARG A 423 3.06 -2.56 4.87
C ARG A 423 3.02 -2.20 3.40
N SER A 424 3.09 -0.90 3.06
CA SER A 424 3.08 -0.48 1.68
C SER A 424 4.29 -1.04 0.91
N PRO A 425 4.15 -1.38 -0.37
CA PRO A 425 5.26 -1.88 -1.19
C PRO A 425 6.43 -0.90 -1.28
N GLU A 426 6.17 0.41 -1.21
CA GLU A 426 7.18 1.46 -1.29
C GLU A 426 8.06 1.54 -0.03
N VAL A 427 7.48 1.26 1.15
CA VAL A 427 8.22 1.25 2.42
C VAL A 427 8.82 -0.12 2.72
N ASN A 428 8.05 -1.19 2.48
CA ASN A 428 8.43 -2.58 2.65
C ASN A 428 9.25 -2.85 3.93
N ARG A 429 8.65 -2.57 5.08
CA ARG A 429 9.32 -2.75 6.38
C ARG A 429 9.78 -4.19 6.62
N LYS A 430 9.09 -5.18 6.05
CA LYS A 430 9.44 -6.61 6.19
C LYS A 430 10.83 -6.91 5.61
N GLU A 431 11.10 -6.41 4.40
CA GLU A 431 12.42 -6.52 3.76
C GLU A 431 13.49 -5.79 4.58
N TRP A 432 13.19 -4.56 5.00
CA TRP A 432 14.07 -3.77 5.85
C TRP A 432 14.43 -4.49 7.16
N GLN A 433 13.43 -5.11 7.81
CA GLN A 433 13.62 -5.85 9.06
C GLN A 433 14.52 -7.08 8.87
N SER A 434 14.38 -7.78 7.74
CA SER A 434 15.27 -8.89 7.38
C SER A 434 16.72 -8.43 7.21
N ARG A 435 16.95 -7.33 6.49
CA ARG A 435 18.28 -6.72 6.34
C ARG A 435 18.86 -6.29 7.69
N ARG A 436 18.05 -5.63 8.53
CA ARG A 436 18.45 -5.21 9.88
C ARG A 436 18.87 -6.39 10.75
N GLU A 437 18.11 -7.49 10.76
CA GLU A 437 18.41 -8.63 11.63
C GLU A 437 19.70 -9.34 11.20
N SER A 438 19.96 -9.42 9.89
CA SER A 438 21.24 -9.90 9.35
C SER A 438 22.43 -9.07 9.84
N ILE A 439 22.38 -7.74 9.71
CA ILE A 439 23.47 -6.84 10.16
C ILE A 439 23.63 -6.87 11.68
N LYS A 440 22.52 -6.87 12.43
CA LYS A 440 22.51 -6.96 13.89
C LYS A 440 23.14 -8.27 14.37
N SER A 441 22.81 -9.40 13.75
CA SER A 441 23.40 -10.70 14.07
C SER A 441 24.93 -10.69 13.87
N ARG A 442 25.38 -10.16 12.72
CA ARG A 442 26.81 -9.98 12.43
C ARG A 442 27.52 -9.10 13.46
N PHE A 443 26.92 -7.96 13.82
CA PHE A 443 27.44 -7.07 14.86
C PHE A 443 27.60 -7.79 16.22
N LEU A 444 26.58 -8.54 16.65
CA LEU A 444 26.63 -9.26 17.92
C LEU A 444 27.72 -10.36 17.92
N GLN A 445 27.90 -11.07 16.81
CA GLN A 445 28.98 -12.05 16.65
C GLN A 445 30.36 -11.42 16.76
N LEU A 446 30.58 -10.26 16.11
CA LEU A 446 31.83 -9.51 16.20
C LEU A 446 32.13 -9.06 17.65
N ARG A 447 31.12 -8.62 18.40
CA ARG A 447 31.27 -8.23 19.81
C ARG A 447 31.66 -9.41 20.70
N VAL A 448 31.06 -10.58 20.49
CA VAL A 448 31.44 -11.82 21.18
C VAL A 448 32.89 -12.20 20.86
N ARG A 449 33.28 -12.19 19.58
CA ARG A 449 34.66 -12.49 19.16
C ARG A 449 35.67 -11.52 19.77
N LYS A 450 35.38 -10.21 19.77
CA LYS A 450 36.23 -9.20 20.40
C LYS A 450 36.45 -9.49 21.89
N ARG A 451 35.38 -9.82 22.64
CA ARG A 451 35.50 -10.15 24.07
C ARG A 451 36.36 -11.39 24.32
N GLU A 452 36.22 -12.42 23.50
CA GLU A 452 37.03 -13.64 23.63
C GLU A 452 38.51 -13.36 23.39
N LEU A 453 38.85 -12.62 22.33
CA LEU A 453 40.24 -12.20 22.06
C LEU A 453 40.79 -11.29 23.17
N SER A 454 39.97 -10.36 23.68
CA SER A 454 40.37 -9.47 24.79
C SER A 454 40.67 -10.25 26.07
N ARG A 455 39.90 -11.31 26.34
CA ARG A 455 40.12 -12.20 27.48
C ARG A 455 41.45 -12.94 27.36
N GLN A 456 41.84 -13.36 26.16
CA GLN A 456 43.14 -14.00 25.93
C GLN A 456 44.29 -13.02 26.18
N LEU A 457 44.15 -11.76 25.76
CA LEU A 457 45.13 -10.69 26.03
C LEU A 457 45.25 -10.32 27.52
N SER A 458 44.21 -10.50 28.32
CA SER A 458 44.23 -10.15 29.75
C SER A 458 45.29 -10.92 30.58
N GLN A 459 45.87 -11.99 30.03
CA GLN A 459 46.95 -12.77 30.66
C GLN A 459 48.33 -12.11 30.54
N GLU A 460 48.47 -11.10 29.67
CA GLU A 460 49.76 -10.45 29.35
C GLU A 460 50.50 -9.89 30.59
N PRO A 461 49.87 -9.16 31.53
CA PRO A 461 50.58 -8.66 32.71
C PRO A 461 51.15 -9.78 33.58
N GLN A 462 50.45 -10.92 33.68
CA GLN A 462 50.92 -12.09 34.42
C GLN A 462 52.11 -12.77 33.71
N ILE A 463 52.10 -12.78 32.38
CA ILE A 463 53.22 -13.30 31.57
C ILE A 463 54.45 -12.41 31.75
N HIS A 464 54.30 -11.08 31.72
CA HIS A 464 55.38 -10.14 31.99
C HIS A 464 55.93 -10.25 33.42
N ALA A 465 55.08 -10.40 34.43
CA ALA A 465 55.52 -10.58 35.82
C ALA A 465 56.36 -11.87 35.96
N LYS A 466 55.85 -13.01 35.45
CA LYS A 466 56.59 -14.28 35.44
C LYS A 466 57.89 -14.20 34.66
N LEU A 467 57.90 -13.45 33.55
CA LEU A 467 59.10 -13.27 32.75
C LEU A 467 60.16 -12.51 33.55
N ARG A 468 59.77 -11.42 34.23
CA ARG A 468 60.66 -10.63 35.08
C ARG A 468 61.23 -11.44 36.25
N ASP A 469 60.41 -12.28 36.89
CA ASP A 469 60.88 -13.17 37.97
C ASP A 469 61.94 -14.15 37.45
N VAL A 470 61.67 -14.80 36.31
CA VAL A 470 62.61 -15.73 35.67
C VAL A 470 63.88 -15.02 35.20
N GLU A 471 63.79 -13.78 34.70
CA GLU A 471 64.95 -12.98 34.31
C GLU A 471 65.84 -12.65 35.52
N ASN A 472 65.24 -12.23 36.65
CA ASN A 472 65.98 -11.97 37.89
C ASN A 472 66.68 -13.24 38.42
N ASP A 473 66.00 -14.40 38.36
CA ASP A 473 66.57 -15.69 38.78
C ASP A 473 67.76 -16.11 37.90
N LEU A 474 67.67 -15.86 36.59
CA LEU A 474 68.76 -16.12 35.65
C LEU A 474 69.97 -15.21 35.92
N GLU A 475 69.75 -13.92 36.19
CA GLU A 475 70.82 -12.96 36.51
C GLU A 475 71.64 -13.37 37.74
N GLN A 476 71.00 -13.87 38.81
CA GLN A 476 71.70 -14.33 40.02
C GLN A 476 72.66 -15.51 39.77
N TYR A 477 72.33 -16.38 38.81
CA TYR A 477 73.18 -17.51 38.42
C TYR A 477 74.31 -17.07 37.48
N GLU A 478 74.10 -16.00 36.72
CA GLU A 478 75.05 -15.45 35.77
C GLU A 478 76.11 -14.55 36.41
N GLU A 479 75.85 -14.01 37.61
CA GLU A 479 76.82 -13.24 38.41
C GLU A 479 77.76 -14.12 39.25
N LYS A 480 77.44 -15.42 39.40
CA LYS A 480 78.26 -16.41 40.12
C LYS A 480 79.08 -17.26 39.14
N GLY A 481 80.08 -17.99 39.65
CA GLY A 481 81.12 -18.65 38.83
C GLY A 481 80.59 -19.42 37.60
N HIS A 482 81.24 -19.22 36.45
CA HIS A 482 80.87 -19.71 35.09
C HIS A 482 79.83 -18.89 34.31
N GLY A 483 79.54 -17.65 34.73
CA GLY A 483 78.63 -16.72 34.05
C GLY A 483 78.82 -16.53 32.54
N GLU A 484 80.05 -16.62 32.01
CA GLU A 484 80.27 -16.53 30.54
C GLU A 484 79.65 -17.69 29.75
N ILE A 485 79.73 -18.92 30.25
CA ILE A 485 79.17 -20.10 29.56
C ILE A 485 77.64 -20.05 29.62
N LEU A 486 77.09 -19.69 30.79
CA LEU A 486 75.66 -19.54 31.02
C LEU A 486 75.06 -18.41 30.16
N LYS A 487 75.66 -17.20 30.16
CA LYS A 487 75.25 -16.08 29.30
C LYS A 487 75.30 -16.43 27.81
N ARG A 488 76.33 -17.17 27.36
CA ARG A 488 76.43 -17.64 25.96
C ARG A 488 75.30 -18.62 25.64
N TYR A 489 75.04 -19.62 26.48
CA TYR A 489 73.95 -20.58 26.31
C TYR A 489 72.57 -19.88 26.29
N GLN A 490 72.33 -18.99 27.24
CA GLN A 490 71.10 -18.24 27.37
C GLN A 490 70.85 -17.31 26.17
N ARG A 491 71.89 -16.61 25.68
CA ARG A 491 71.82 -15.77 24.46
C ARG A 491 71.59 -16.60 23.20
N ARG A 492 72.29 -17.73 23.02
CA ARG A 492 72.11 -18.62 21.85
C ARG A 492 70.75 -19.31 21.86
N SER A 493 70.28 -19.72 23.04
CA SER A 493 68.94 -20.26 23.23
C SER A 493 67.86 -19.21 22.95
N GLN A 494 68.06 -17.95 23.34
CA GLN A 494 67.17 -16.84 22.98
C GLN A 494 67.11 -16.62 21.47
N GLN A 495 68.28 -16.54 20.82
CA GLN A 495 68.36 -16.36 19.36
C GLN A 495 67.65 -17.50 18.62
N LYS A 496 67.85 -18.75 19.05
CA LYS A 496 67.23 -19.94 18.45
C LYS A 496 65.71 -19.90 18.59
N ASN A 497 65.19 -19.50 19.75
CA ASN A 497 63.75 -19.43 20.02
C ASN A 497 63.07 -18.16 19.48
N GLY A 498 63.81 -17.06 19.31
CA GLY A 498 63.30 -15.80 18.76
C GLY A 498 63.19 -15.78 17.23
N LEU A 499 63.73 -16.78 16.53
CA LEU A 499 63.53 -16.91 15.09
C LEU A 499 62.07 -17.27 14.78
N PRO A 500 61.43 -16.64 13.78
CA PRO A 500 60.08 -16.98 13.36
C PRO A 500 59.94 -18.48 13.08
N LYS A 501 58.92 -19.10 13.68
CA LYS A 501 58.63 -20.52 13.48
C LYS A 501 58.18 -20.78 12.04
N ALA A 502 58.38 -22.00 11.58
CA ALA A 502 57.96 -22.44 10.25
C ALA A 502 56.41 -22.42 10.07
N GLY A 503 55.65 -22.27 11.16
CA GLY A 503 54.19 -22.17 11.15
C GLY A 503 53.66 -21.03 10.28
N LEU A 504 54.32 -19.86 10.28
CA LEU A 504 53.89 -18.70 9.50
C LEU A 504 53.86 -18.97 7.98
N PHE A 505 54.84 -19.72 7.47
CA PHE A 505 54.85 -20.15 6.06
C PHE A 505 53.78 -21.19 5.76
N THR A 506 53.45 -22.02 6.75
CA THR A 506 52.41 -23.06 6.63
C THR A 506 51.02 -22.42 6.59
N GLU A 507 50.80 -21.44 7.47
CA GLU A 507 49.55 -20.68 7.52
C GLU A 507 49.36 -19.87 6.23
N LEU A 508 50.39 -19.14 5.78
CA LEU A 508 50.33 -18.38 4.52
C LEU A 508 50.04 -19.28 3.30
N SER A 509 50.73 -20.41 3.17
CA SER A 509 50.46 -21.36 2.06
C SER A 509 49.07 -21.99 2.16
N THR A 510 48.56 -22.23 3.38
CA THR A 510 47.19 -22.74 3.59
C THR A 510 46.15 -21.69 3.19
N THR A 511 46.28 -20.44 3.63
CA THR A 511 45.37 -19.36 3.25
C THR A 511 45.37 -19.10 1.75
N ILE A 512 46.53 -19.18 1.07
CA ILE A 512 46.59 -19.05 -0.39
C ILE A 512 45.83 -20.19 -1.07
N ARG A 513 45.92 -21.43 -0.56
CA ARG A 513 45.19 -22.59 -1.09
C ARG A 513 43.68 -22.48 -0.84
N GLU A 514 43.27 -22.01 0.34
CA GLU A 514 41.86 -21.76 0.66
C GLU A 514 41.28 -20.70 -0.28
N LEU A 515 42.00 -19.59 -0.48
CA LEU A 515 41.61 -18.54 -1.43
C LEU A 515 41.48 -19.09 -2.86
N ALA A 516 42.42 -19.94 -3.29
CA ALA A 516 42.37 -20.56 -4.61
C ALA A 516 41.17 -21.50 -4.79
N ALA A 517 40.74 -22.18 -3.72
CA ALA A 517 39.59 -23.09 -3.72
C ALA A 517 38.24 -22.36 -3.73
N GLU A 518 38.17 -21.13 -3.21
CA GLU A 518 36.94 -20.32 -3.21
C GLU A 518 36.67 -19.60 -4.55
N MET A 519 37.62 -19.59 -5.49
CA MET A 519 37.49 -18.88 -6.78
C MET A 519 36.74 -19.69 -7.86
N GLU A 520 35.58 -20.26 -7.54
CA GLU A 520 34.70 -20.90 -8.51
C GLU A 520 33.47 -20.05 -8.82
N LEU A 521 33.18 -19.88 -10.11
CA LEU A 521 31.91 -19.30 -10.57
C LEU A 521 30.82 -20.38 -10.49
N PRO A 522 29.61 -20.05 -10.00
CA PRO A 522 28.47 -20.94 -10.09
C PRO A 522 28.15 -21.29 -11.55
N ASP A 523 27.55 -22.46 -11.77
CA ASP A 523 27.13 -22.90 -13.11
C ASP A 523 26.25 -21.87 -13.81
N PHE A 524 26.41 -21.74 -15.13
CA PHE A 524 25.56 -20.90 -15.96
C PHE A 524 24.08 -21.32 -15.82
N PRO A 525 23.16 -20.42 -15.41
CA PRO A 525 21.78 -20.77 -15.11
C PRO A 525 20.96 -20.93 -16.40
N ALA A 526 21.20 -22.02 -17.14
CA ALA A 526 20.64 -22.27 -18.46
C ALA A 526 19.10 -22.20 -18.54
N HIS A 527 18.40 -22.47 -17.44
CA HIS A 527 16.93 -22.42 -17.38
C HIS A 527 16.31 -21.01 -17.52
N LEU A 528 17.11 -19.95 -17.35
CA LEU A 528 16.68 -18.55 -17.50
C LEU A 528 16.90 -18.01 -18.91
N PHE A 529 17.58 -18.77 -19.77
CA PHE A 529 17.98 -18.33 -21.10
C PHE A 529 17.36 -19.25 -22.14
N ASP A 530 16.83 -18.66 -23.21
CA ASP A 530 16.36 -19.41 -24.37
C ASP A 530 17.57 -19.72 -25.27
N ASP A 531 17.80 -21.01 -25.54
CA ASP A 531 18.88 -21.45 -26.42
C ASP A 531 18.64 -21.02 -27.90
N GLN A 532 17.45 -20.54 -28.25
CA GLN A 532 17.16 -19.93 -29.57
C GLN A 532 17.44 -18.43 -29.65
N ASP A 533 17.70 -17.75 -28.53
CA ASP A 533 18.09 -16.35 -28.52
C ASP A 533 19.59 -16.23 -28.87
N GLU A 534 19.91 -15.46 -29.92
CA GLU A 534 21.28 -15.25 -30.38
C GLU A 534 22.17 -14.63 -29.28
N THR A 535 21.59 -13.85 -28.35
CA THR A 535 22.32 -13.23 -27.24
C THR A 535 22.72 -14.23 -26.14
N THR A 536 22.00 -15.35 -26.00
CA THR A 536 22.33 -16.41 -25.03
C THR A 536 23.71 -17.01 -25.31
N THR A 537 24.05 -17.18 -26.59
CA THR A 537 25.36 -17.75 -26.99
C THR A 537 26.51 -16.82 -26.61
N GLU A 538 26.33 -15.51 -26.79
CA GLU A 538 27.32 -14.50 -26.42
C GLU A 538 27.55 -14.48 -24.90
N VAL A 539 26.47 -14.40 -24.10
CA VAL A 539 26.57 -14.35 -22.63
C VAL A 539 27.15 -15.65 -22.07
N ARG A 540 26.79 -16.81 -22.62
CA ARG A 540 27.38 -18.11 -22.25
C ARG A 540 28.88 -18.13 -22.53
N ALA A 541 29.31 -17.64 -23.70
CA ALA A 541 30.73 -17.56 -24.04
C ALA A 541 31.50 -16.61 -23.10
N ILE A 542 30.92 -15.48 -22.69
CA ILE A 542 31.52 -14.58 -21.68
C ILE A 542 31.64 -15.27 -20.33
N HIS A 543 30.62 -16.02 -19.90
CA HIS A 543 30.64 -16.77 -18.65
C HIS A 543 31.72 -17.87 -18.66
N ASP A 544 31.81 -18.64 -19.75
CA ASP A 544 32.80 -19.71 -19.91
C ASP A 544 34.23 -19.15 -19.94
N GLU A 545 34.45 -18.03 -20.65
CA GLU A 545 35.73 -17.33 -20.70
C GLU A 545 36.12 -16.76 -19.33
N THR A 546 35.17 -16.22 -18.57
CA THR A 546 35.41 -15.73 -17.21
C THR A 546 35.78 -16.89 -16.28
N THR A 547 35.07 -18.02 -16.38
CA THR A 547 35.36 -19.24 -15.63
C THR A 547 36.77 -19.76 -15.93
N ARG A 548 37.17 -19.76 -17.21
CA ARG A 548 38.54 -20.12 -17.64
C ARG A 548 39.58 -19.20 -17.01
N ARG A 549 39.38 -17.88 -17.07
CA ARG A 549 40.31 -16.89 -16.48
C ARG A 549 40.44 -17.03 -14.97
N LEU A 550 39.33 -17.26 -14.26
CA LEU A 550 39.38 -17.51 -12.81
C LEU A 550 40.15 -18.79 -12.48
N ARG A 551 40.01 -19.85 -13.28
CA ARG A 551 40.78 -21.08 -13.12
C ARG A 551 42.30 -20.83 -13.30
N GLU A 552 42.71 -20.03 -14.28
CA GLU A 552 44.12 -19.66 -14.46
C GLU A 552 44.68 -18.86 -13.28
N ILE A 553 43.87 -17.98 -12.67
CA ILE A 553 44.23 -17.24 -11.45
C ILE A 553 44.37 -18.21 -10.28
N SER A 554 43.42 -19.14 -10.10
CA SER A 554 43.46 -20.17 -9.06
C SER A 554 44.71 -21.05 -9.16
N GLU A 555 45.08 -21.49 -10.37
CA GLU A 555 46.33 -22.24 -10.61
C GLU A 555 47.58 -21.41 -10.27
N SER A 556 47.57 -20.11 -10.59
CA SER A 556 48.68 -19.20 -10.27
C SER A 556 48.84 -19.01 -8.75
N LEU A 557 47.72 -18.90 -8.01
CA LEU A 557 47.73 -18.89 -6.55
C LEU A 557 48.26 -20.21 -5.98
N GLY A 558 47.87 -21.34 -6.57
CA GLY A 558 48.40 -22.66 -6.22
C GLY A 558 49.93 -22.73 -6.31
N LYS A 559 50.51 -22.26 -7.42
CA LYS A 559 51.97 -22.16 -7.60
C LYS A 559 52.63 -21.25 -6.56
N LEU A 560 51.99 -20.13 -6.23
CA LEU A 560 52.49 -19.22 -5.19
C LEU A 560 52.56 -19.91 -3.82
N ALA A 561 51.57 -20.74 -3.48
CA ALA A 561 51.58 -21.53 -2.25
C ALA A 561 52.74 -22.55 -2.23
N GLU A 562 53.04 -23.16 -3.37
CA GLU A 562 54.21 -24.06 -3.53
C GLU A 562 55.54 -23.31 -3.35
N ASP A 563 55.67 -22.11 -3.90
CA ASP A 563 56.87 -21.27 -3.73
C ASP A 563 57.10 -20.86 -2.26
N VAL A 564 56.03 -20.59 -1.52
CA VAL A 564 56.07 -20.33 -0.07
C VAL A 564 56.56 -21.58 0.69
N ASP A 565 56.08 -22.77 0.33
CA ASP A 565 56.55 -24.03 0.91
C ASP A 565 58.01 -24.32 0.57
N ALA A 566 58.45 -24.06 -0.67
CA ALA A 566 59.84 -24.20 -1.08
C ALA A 566 60.76 -23.24 -0.29
N SER A 567 60.35 -21.99 -0.11
CA SER A 567 61.07 -20.98 0.68
C SER A 567 61.22 -21.40 2.14
N ARG A 568 60.18 -22.02 2.72
CA ARG A 568 60.21 -22.60 4.07
C ARG A 568 61.26 -23.70 4.19
N VAL A 569 61.31 -24.62 3.23
CA VAL A 569 62.28 -25.73 3.21
C VAL A 569 63.71 -25.20 3.04
N TRP A 570 63.92 -24.29 2.09
CA TRP A 570 65.21 -23.64 1.88
C TRP A 570 65.72 -22.96 3.15
N ARG A 571 64.88 -22.14 3.80
CA ARG A 571 65.25 -21.43 5.03
C ARG A 571 65.67 -22.39 6.14
N LYS A 572 64.94 -23.50 6.31
CA LYS A 572 65.27 -24.54 7.29
C LYS A 572 66.68 -25.09 7.05
N ASN A 573 66.99 -25.45 5.80
CA ASN A 573 68.27 -26.04 5.44
C ASN A 573 69.43 -25.03 5.56
N ALA A 574 69.23 -23.79 5.10
CA ALA A 574 70.21 -22.72 5.20
C ALA A 574 70.56 -22.38 6.67
N LEU A 575 69.57 -22.37 7.56
CA LEU A 575 69.80 -22.15 9.00
C LEU A 575 70.65 -23.28 9.62
N LEU A 576 70.33 -24.55 9.32
CA LEU A 576 71.08 -25.70 9.84
C LEU A 576 72.54 -25.72 9.37
N ALA A 577 72.82 -25.26 8.15
CA ALA A 577 74.17 -25.17 7.60
C ALA A 577 74.98 -23.94 8.08
N SER A 578 74.35 -23.00 8.80
CA SER A 578 74.98 -21.72 9.12
C SER A 578 76.06 -21.83 10.21
N LYS A 579 77.07 -20.95 10.13
CA LYS A 579 78.07 -20.76 11.20
C LYS A 579 77.42 -20.38 12.54
N TRP A 580 76.27 -19.71 12.49
CA TRP A 580 75.48 -19.39 13.68
C TRP A 580 74.94 -20.65 14.36
N PHE A 581 74.39 -21.61 13.60
CA PHE A 581 73.86 -22.86 14.15
C PHE A 581 74.97 -23.74 14.74
N GLN A 582 76.15 -23.76 14.09
CA GLN A 582 77.35 -24.39 14.67
C GLN A 582 77.72 -23.77 16.03
N ALA A 583 77.68 -22.44 16.15
CA ALA A 583 77.93 -21.75 17.42
C ALA A 583 76.84 -22.00 18.48
N VAL A 584 75.58 -22.24 18.07
CA VAL A 584 74.49 -22.68 18.96
C VAL A 584 74.79 -24.09 19.49
N GLN A 585 75.14 -25.04 18.62
CA GLN A 585 75.48 -26.42 19.02
C GLN A 585 76.70 -26.47 19.95
N ALA A 586 77.74 -25.68 19.68
CA ALA A 586 78.91 -25.56 20.55
C ALA A 586 78.52 -25.03 21.94
N SER A 587 77.61 -24.06 22.02
CA SER A 587 77.11 -23.51 23.28
C SER A 587 76.22 -24.48 24.05
N GLU A 588 75.40 -25.30 23.36
CA GLU A 588 74.59 -26.36 23.98
C GLU A 588 75.50 -27.47 24.54
N THR A 589 76.57 -27.83 23.82
CA THR A 589 77.56 -28.83 24.25
C THR A 589 78.31 -28.37 25.49
N ALA A 590 78.81 -27.12 25.50
CA ALA A 590 79.51 -26.53 26.65
C ALA A 590 78.61 -26.46 27.91
N TYR A 591 77.31 -26.22 27.74
CA TYR A 591 76.35 -26.24 28.85
C TYR A 591 76.10 -27.66 29.38
N GLU A 592 75.98 -28.67 28.51
CA GLU A 592 75.81 -30.07 28.92
C GLU A 592 77.07 -30.64 29.60
N GLU A 593 78.26 -30.21 29.18
CA GLU A 593 79.52 -30.53 29.88
C GLU A 593 79.55 -29.91 31.28
N LEU A 594 79.18 -28.63 31.41
CA LEU A 594 79.05 -27.94 32.71
C LEU A 594 78.03 -28.65 33.62
N LYS A 595 76.90 -29.09 33.07
CA LYS A 595 75.87 -29.85 33.80
C LYS A 595 76.39 -31.21 34.29
N LYS A 596 77.25 -31.89 33.52
CA LYS A 596 77.91 -33.14 33.94
C LYS A 596 78.95 -32.90 35.03
N GLU A 597 79.73 -31.83 34.94
CA GLU A 597 80.75 -31.47 35.95
C GLU A 597 80.13 -31.23 37.34
N TYR A 598 78.93 -30.66 37.38
CA TYR A 598 78.23 -30.32 38.62
C TYR A 598 77.31 -31.42 39.18
N ARG A 599 77.19 -32.58 38.53
CA ARG A 599 76.36 -33.71 39.02
C ARG A 599 76.93 -34.45 40.26
N GLY A 600 78.15 -34.14 40.68
CA GLY A 600 78.84 -34.83 41.79
C GLY A 600 79.49 -33.93 42.85
N LYS A 601 79.32 -32.61 42.79
CA LYS A 601 79.83 -31.66 43.80
C LYS A 601 78.66 -31.16 44.65
N GLU A 602 78.79 -31.10 45.99
CA GLU A 602 77.86 -30.37 46.88
C GLU A 602 77.97 -28.85 46.62
N ALA A 603 77.55 -28.42 45.44
CA ALA A 603 77.55 -27.03 45.05
C ALA A 603 76.26 -26.36 45.54
N GLN A 604 76.37 -25.13 46.03
CA GLN A 604 75.23 -24.30 46.47
C GLN A 604 74.19 -23.98 45.37
N LEU A 605 74.45 -24.30 44.09
CA LEU A 605 73.62 -23.91 42.95
C LEU A 605 73.41 -25.08 41.98
N SER A 606 72.16 -25.28 41.56
CA SER A 606 71.74 -26.36 40.64
C SER A 606 71.78 -25.88 39.19
N ILE A 607 72.82 -26.28 38.43
CA ILE A 607 72.95 -25.99 36.99
C ILE A 607 71.78 -26.53 36.13
N PRO A 608 71.16 -27.68 36.43
CA PRO A 608 69.94 -28.14 35.75
C PRO A 608 68.76 -27.15 35.86
N LEU A 609 68.59 -26.50 37.00
CA LEU A 609 67.51 -25.53 37.27
C LEU A 609 67.63 -24.30 36.34
N TYR A 610 68.87 -23.85 36.06
CA TYR A 610 69.13 -22.77 35.09
C TYR A 610 68.61 -23.10 33.69
N GLY A 611 68.79 -24.35 33.24
CA GLY A 611 68.29 -24.80 31.93
C GLY A 611 66.77 -24.80 31.85
N GLU A 612 66.09 -25.15 32.96
CA GLU A 612 64.64 -25.08 33.09
C GLU A 612 64.14 -23.64 33.01
N TRP A 613 64.81 -22.69 33.68
CA TRP A 613 64.47 -21.27 33.60
C TRP A 613 64.73 -20.64 32.23
N VAL A 614 65.82 -21.01 31.55
CA VAL A 614 66.05 -20.58 30.15
C VAL A 614 64.92 -21.08 29.25
N ALA A 615 64.50 -22.35 29.41
CA ALA A 615 63.36 -22.89 28.67
C ALA A 615 62.05 -22.19 29.03
N GLN A 616 61.83 -21.87 30.30
CA GLN A 616 60.65 -21.14 30.78
C GLN A 616 60.59 -19.71 30.23
N ARG A 617 61.71 -18.96 30.26
CA ARG A 617 61.82 -17.61 29.66
C ARG A 617 61.47 -17.64 28.18
N ASN A 618 62.04 -18.58 27.44
CA ASN A 618 61.78 -18.71 26.00
C ASN A 618 60.31 -19.05 25.71
N ARG A 619 59.68 -19.91 26.53
CA ARG A 619 58.23 -20.18 26.44
C ARG A 619 57.39 -18.93 26.72
N LEU A 620 57.76 -18.12 27.71
CA LEU A 620 57.05 -16.88 28.05
C LEU A 620 57.17 -15.82 26.93
N HIS A 621 58.36 -15.63 26.36
CA HIS A 621 58.53 -14.76 25.19
C HIS A 621 57.73 -15.25 23.97
N GLN A 622 57.69 -16.55 23.73
CA GLN A 622 56.89 -17.10 22.64
C GLN A 622 55.40 -16.80 22.85
N LYS A 623 54.89 -16.97 24.08
CA LYS A 623 53.51 -16.59 24.42
C LYS A 623 53.22 -15.12 24.18
N LEU A 624 54.16 -14.22 24.49
CA LEU A 624 54.01 -12.79 24.17
C LEU A 624 53.92 -12.53 22.67
N ASN A 625 54.77 -13.18 21.86
CA ASN A 625 54.72 -13.05 20.40
C ASN A 625 53.41 -13.59 19.79
N GLU A 626 52.78 -14.58 20.43
CA GLU A 626 51.47 -15.12 20.01
C GLU A 626 50.31 -14.13 20.28
N LEU A 627 50.53 -13.09 21.11
CA LEU A 627 49.51 -12.06 21.39
C LEU A 627 49.44 -10.96 20.32
N ASP A 628 50.52 -10.71 19.58
CA ASP A 628 50.56 -9.65 18.56
C ASP A 628 49.55 -9.84 17.41
N PRO A 629 49.37 -11.06 16.84
CA PRO A 629 48.30 -11.33 15.88
C PRO A 629 46.91 -11.06 16.45
N LEU A 630 46.66 -11.41 17.72
CA LEU A 630 45.38 -11.18 18.38
C LEU A 630 45.08 -9.67 18.50
N ARG A 631 46.09 -8.84 18.81
CA ARG A 631 45.95 -7.38 18.83
C ARG A 631 45.56 -6.81 17.46
N LYS A 632 46.19 -7.33 16.39
CA LYS A 632 45.84 -6.93 15.02
C LYS A 632 44.42 -7.35 14.66
N GLU A 633 44.02 -8.57 15.02
CA GLU A 633 42.67 -9.08 14.79
C GLU A 633 41.62 -8.23 15.52
N ILE A 634 41.86 -7.86 16.79
CA ILE A 634 40.99 -6.95 17.53
C ILE A 634 40.83 -5.61 16.82
N GLY A 635 41.92 -5.02 16.32
CA GLY A 635 41.86 -3.76 15.59
C GLY A 635 41.05 -3.83 14.28
N ILE A 636 41.06 -4.99 13.60
CA ILE A 636 40.21 -5.24 12.42
C ILE A 636 38.75 -5.38 12.85
N ILE A 637 38.48 -6.20 13.86
CA ILE A 637 37.12 -6.42 14.38
C ILE A 637 36.50 -5.13 14.90
N GLU A 638 37.28 -4.25 15.54
CA GLU A 638 36.80 -2.93 15.99
C GLU A 638 36.31 -2.07 14.83
N LYS A 639 37.05 -2.05 13.70
CA LYS A 639 36.60 -1.35 12.49
C LYS A 639 35.33 -1.96 11.92
N GLN A 640 35.23 -3.29 11.88
CA GLN A 640 34.02 -3.99 11.42
C GLN A 640 32.81 -3.74 12.34
N ILE A 641 33.01 -3.64 13.65
CA ILE A 641 31.96 -3.28 14.60
C ILE A 641 31.44 -1.86 14.31
N GLN A 642 32.34 -0.89 14.12
CA GLN A 642 31.94 0.49 13.80
C GLN A 642 31.21 0.56 12.46
N GLN A 643 31.68 -0.17 11.45
CA GLN A 643 30.99 -0.28 10.17
C GLN A 643 29.58 -0.86 10.33
N ALA A 644 29.42 -1.97 11.06
CA ALA A 644 28.12 -2.59 11.27
C ALA A 644 27.14 -1.67 12.04
N LEU A 645 27.63 -0.89 13.01
CA LEU A 645 26.82 0.12 13.70
C LEU A 645 26.39 1.26 12.77
N GLN A 646 27.29 1.73 11.90
CA GLN A 646 26.96 2.74 10.90
C GLN A 646 25.91 2.22 9.91
N GLU A 647 26.07 0.99 9.42
CA GLU A 647 25.08 0.37 8.52
C GLU A 647 23.69 0.24 9.18
N LEU A 648 23.63 -0.09 10.48
CA LEU A 648 22.36 -0.11 11.23
C LEU A 648 21.72 1.28 11.35
N PHE A 649 22.53 2.32 11.51
CA PHE A 649 22.07 3.71 11.54
C PHE A 649 21.57 4.16 10.16
N ASP A 650 22.33 3.88 9.10
CA ASP A 650 21.97 4.20 7.72
C ASP A 650 20.68 3.49 7.29
N LEU A 651 20.50 2.23 7.70
CA LEU A 651 19.24 1.50 7.51
C LEU A 651 18.06 2.22 8.17
N ARG A 652 18.23 2.78 9.37
CA ARG A 652 17.15 3.54 10.02
C ARG A 652 16.82 4.82 9.27
N ALA A 653 17.84 5.51 8.74
CA ALA A 653 17.62 6.67 7.88
C ALA A 653 16.89 6.28 6.58
N GLU A 654 17.25 5.15 5.95
CA GLU A 654 16.57 4.61 4.77
C GLU A 654 15.06 4.40 5.04
N LEU A 655 14.71 3.78 6.17
CA LEU A 655 13.31 3.53 6.55
C LEU A 655 12.54 4.84 6.75
N PHE A 656 13.14 5.80 7.46
CA PHE A 656 12.54 7.12 7.65
C PHE A 656 12.26 7.83 6.32
N GLU A 657 13.23 7.81 5.40
CA GLU A 657 13.10 8.44 4.08
C GLU A 657 12.01 7.77 3.24
N LYS A 658 11.94 6.44 3.24
CA LYS A 658 10.85 5.70 2.58
C LYS A 658 9.48 6.08 3.14
N ARG A 659 9.33 6.14 4.47
CA ARG A 659 8.09 6.57 5.13
C ARG A 659 7.73 8.03 4.80
N ARG A 660 8.71 8.93 4.81
CA ARG A 660 8.52 10.35 4.49
C ARG A 660 8.04 10.55 3.06
N ASN A 661 8.67 9.87 2.11
CA ASN A 661 8.29 9.93 0.70
C ASN A 661 6.87 9.39 0.48
N PHE A 662 6.54 8.27 1.14
CA PHE A 662 5.20 7.72 1.12
C PHE A 662 4.15 8.73 1.63
N VAL A 663 4.38 9.30 2.81
CA VAL A 663 3.45 10.26 3.43
C VAL A 663 3.26 11.49 2.54
N HIS A 664 4.34 12.03 1.99
CA HIS A 664 4.28 13.17 1.07
C HIS A 664 3.50 12.85 -0.21
N LYS A 665 3.68 11.64 -0.78
CA LYS A 665 2.97 11.17 -1.96
C LYS A 665 1.47 11.01 -1.73
N VAL A 666 1.08 10.43 -0.59
CA VAL A 666 -0.33 10.10 -0.29
C VAL A 666 -1.13 11.31 0.17
N ILE A 667 -0.59 12.11 1.09
CA ILE A 667 -1.35 13.16 1.78
C ILE A 667 -0.71 14.55 1.72
N GLY A 668 0.47 14.69 1.10
CA GLY A 668 1.20 15.96 1.07
C GLY A 668 0.46 17.12 0.39
N LYS A 669 -0.52 16.84 -0.47
CA LYS A 669 -1.40 17.83 -1.13
C LYS A 669 -2.79 17.96 -0.48
N SER A 670 -3.04 17.31 0.65
CA SER A 670 -4.35 17.36 1.31
C SER A 670 -4.55 18.69 2.03
N ASP A 671 -5.63 19.39 1.73
CA ASP A 671 -5.98 20.65 2.39
C ASP A 671 -6.51 20.44 3.83
N PHE A 672 -6.85 19.19 4.19
CA PHE A 672 -7.51 18.85 5.46
C PHE A 672 -6.59 18.14 6.46
N VAL A 673 -5.58 17.40 5.99
CA VAL A 673 -4.76 16.51 6.84
C VAL A 673 -3.29 16.67 6.50
N ARG A 674 -2.46 16.86 7.51
CA ARG A 674 -1.01 16.89 7.39
C ARG A 674 -0.38 15.84 8.28
N MET A 675 0.54 15.07 7.73
CA MET A 675 1.28 14.06 8.46
C MET A 675 2.77 14.41 8.43
N GLU A 676 3.40 14.43 9.61
CA GLU A 676 4.80 14.80 9.81
C GLU A 676 5.49 13.67 10.58
N LEU A 677 6.69 13.27 10.13
CA LEU A 677 7.48 12.24 10.77
C LEU A 677 8.68 12.87 11.47
N ALA A 678 8.89 12.49 12.74
CA ALA A 678 10.11 12.81 13.47
C ALA A 678 11.01 11.56 13.55
N PRO A 679 12.24 11.59 12.99
CA PRO A 679 13.13 10.43 12.96
C PRO A 679 13.53 10.04 14.38
N PHE A 680 13.41 8.75 14.71
CA PHE A 680 13.70 8.22 16.05
C PHE A 680 12.92 8.91 17.18
N GLY A 681 11.82 9.59 16.89
CA GLY A 681 11.15 10.48 17.84
C GLY A 681 10.10 9.82 18.72
N ASP A 682 9.77 8.54 18.52
CA ASP A 682 8.64 7.91 19.22
C ASP A 682 8.95 7.80 20.70
N VAL A 683 8.21 8.53 21.54
CA VAL A 683 8.39 8.55 23.01
C VAL A 683 7.58 7.49 23.73
N SER A 684 6.64 6.81 23.04
CA SER A 684 5.63 5.98 23.68
C SER A 684 6.17 4.66 24.26
N THR A 685 7.26 4.11 23.71
CA THR A 685 7.86 2.84 24.20
C THR A 685 9.30 2.90 24.60
N VAL A 686 9.98 4.04 24.48
CA VAL A 686 11.42 4.11 24.77
C VAL A 686 11.74 3.62 26.18
N GLU A 687 10.89 3.96 27.15
CA GLU A 687 11.05 3.47 28.51
C GLU A 687 10.89 1.93 28.58
N ASP A 688 9.83 1.38 27.99
CA ASP A 688 9.56 -0.06 28.01
C ASP A 688 10.61 -0.87 27.26
N GLU A 689 11.06 -0.39 26.11
CA GLU A 689 12.14 -0.98 25.32
C GLU A 689 13.46 -0.95 26.08
N TYR A 690 13.81 0.18 26.69
CA TYR A 690 15.01 0.32 27.51
C TYR A 690 14.97 -0.65 28.70
N ARG A 691 13.82 -0.75 29.38
CA ARG A 691 13.61 -1.70 30.48
C ARG A 691 13.74 -3.15 30.02
N ALA A 692 13.10 -3.50 28.90
CA ALA A 692 13.13 -4.84 28.34
C ALA A 692 14.54 -5.27 27.97
N LEU A 693 15.32 -4.39 27.32
CA LEU A 693 16.73 -4.64 26.98
C LEU A 693 17.57 -4.96 28.23
N LEU A 694 17.32 -4.25 29.33
CA LEU A 694 18.03 -4.46 30.60
C LEU A 694 17.42 -5.56 31.48
N GLY A 695 16.36 -6.23 31.03
CA GLY A 695 15.65 -7.25 31.81
C GLY A 695 15.10 -6.69 33.13
N LEU A 696 14.48 -5.50 33.08
CA LEU A 696 13.88 -4.83 34.22
C LEU A 696 12.35 -4.93 34.14
N ALA A 697 11.71 -5.29 35.26
CA ALA A 697 10.25 -5.27 35.36
C ALA A 697 9.73 -3.83 35.42
N GLU A 698 8.45 -3.66 35.08
CA GLU A 698 7.75 -2.38 35.14
C GLU A 698 7.87 -1.73 36.52
N GLY A 699 8.04 -0.41 36.56
CA GLY A 699 8.21 0.37 37.80
C GLY A 699 9.54 0.19 38.54
N THR A 700 10.34 -0.83 38.23
CA THR A 700 11.62 -1.08 38.90
C THR A 700 12.63 0.01 38.54
N PHE A 701 13.25 0.68 39.52
CA PHE A 701 14.16 1.82 39.24
C PHE A 701 13.49 2.96 38.45
N ALA A 702 12.23 3.30 38.77
CA ALA A 702 11.50 4.40 38.12
C ALA A 702 12.31 5.72 38.09
N LYS A 703 12.82 6.19 39.25
CA LYS A 703 13.55 7.47 39.35
C LYS A 703 14.80 7.59 38.45
N PRO A 704 15.77 6.65 38.47
CA PRO A 704 16.98 6.77 37.63
C PRO A 704 16.69 6.61 36.13
N ILE A 705 15.59 5.95 35.76
CA ILE A 705 15.19 5.76 34.36
C ILE A 705 14.40 6.98 33.87
N ARG A 706 13.31 7.35 34.56
CA ARG A 706 12.46 8.50 34.25
C ARG A 706 11.76 9.01 35.53
N ASP A 707 12.27 10.10 36.08
CA ASP A 707 11.66 10.84 37.18
C ASP A 707 10.93 12.06 36.61
N GLN A 708 9.60 11.97 36.54
CA GLN A 708 8.77 13.06 36.02
C GLN A 708 8.71 14.25 36.98
N GLU A 709 8.77 14.03 38.29
CA GLU A 709 8.61 15.09 39.30
C GLU A 709 9.83 16.00 39.36
N ASN A 710 11.03 15.44 39.23
CA ASN A 710 12.29 16.17 39.38
C ASN A 710 13.02 16.41 38.04
N GLU A 711 12.33 16.19 36.92
CA GLU A 711 12.85 16.42 35.58
C GLU A 711 14.21 15.74 35.29
N GLN A 712 14.36 14.49 35.72
CA GLN A 712 15.64 13.78 35.69
C GLN A 712 15.50 12.30 35.31
N GLY A 713 16.64 11.64 35.09
CA GLY A 713 16.72 10.23 34.69
C GLY A 713 17.37 10.07 33.33
N ILE A 714 17.81 8.84 33.02
CA ILE A 714 18.53 8.53 31.78
C ILE A 714 17.65 8.83 30.56
N CYS A 715 16.39 8.41 30.57
CA CYS A 715 15.48 8.54 29.43
C CYS A 715 14.68 9.85 29.42
N TRP A 716 14.73 10.65 30.49
CA TRP A 716 13.84 11.81 30.67
C TRP A 716 13.96 12.86 29.55
N ARG A 717 15.19 13.23 29.17
CA ARG A 717 15.43 14.26 28.14
C ARG A 717 14.85 13.84 26.79
N PHE A 718 15.00 12.57 26.43
CA PHE A 718 14.39 12.02 25.22
C PHE A 718 12.86 12.00 25.35
N CYS A 719 12.31 11.45 26.43
CA CYS A 719 10.85 11.30 26.58
C CYS A 719 10.07 12.63 26.58
N ASN A 720 10.76 13.76 26.77
CA ASN A 720 10.16 15.11 26.78
C ASN A 720 10.70 16.01 25.66
N TRP A 721 11.35 15.45 24.63
CA TRP A 721 12.04 16.23 23.60
C TRP A 721 11.13 17.25 22.91
N ALA A 722 9.88 16.87 22.61
CA ALA A 722 8.90 17.72 21.96
C ALA A 722 8.44 18.89 22.85
N ALA A 723 8.17 18.62 24.14
CA ALA A 723 7.80 19.63 25.12
C ALA A 723 8.95 20.62 25.39
N LEU A 724 10.19 20.12 25.37
CA LEU A 724 11.42 20.90 25.51
C LEU A 724 11.84 21.63 24.23
N LYS A 725 11.08 21.50 23.14
CA LYS A 725 11.38 22.10 21.81
C LYS A 725 12.78 21.75 21.30
N ILE A 726 13.24 20.53 21.57
CA ILE A 726 14.51 20.01 21.06
C ILE A 726 14.36 19.73 19.56
N SER A 727 15.38 20.08 18.77
CA SER A 727 15.39 19.80 17.33
C SER A 727 15.41 18.29 17.06
N GLU A 728 14.68 17.85 16.04
CA GLU A 728 14.65 16.46 15.60
C GLU A 728 16.04 15.95 15.16
N SER A 729 16.90 16.86 14.68
CA SER A 729 18.30 16.58 14.35
C SER A 729 19.16 16.15 15.54
N ASP A 730 18.77 16.52 16.76
CA ASP A 730 19.54 16.26 17.97
C ASP A 730 19.16 14.91 18.63
N LEU A 731 18.06 14.29 18.20
CA LEU A 731 17.56 13.04 18.78
C LEU A 731 18.57 11.88 18.71
N PRO A 732 19.28 11.65 17.59
CA PRO A 732 20.31 10.61 17.54
C PRO A 732 21.41 10.77 18.59
N GLN A 733 21.80 12.02 18.86
CA GLN A 733 22.80 12.32 19.87
C GLN A 733 22.26 12.07 21.29
N ILE A 734 21.01 12.43 21.57
CA ILE A 734 20.38 12.17 22.87
C ILE A 734 20.26 10.66 23.14
N ILE A 735 19.92 9.87 22.12
CA ILE A 735 19.89 8.40 22.23
C ILE A 735 21.30 7.84 22.47
N SER A 736 22.31 8.39 21.81
CA SER A 736 23.71 8.01 22.02
C SER A 736 24.19 8.38 23.45
N ASP A 737 23.73 9.50 24.00
CA ASP A 737 23.97 9.89 25.39
C ASP A 737 23.33 8.89 26.37
N ILE A 738 22.13 8.37 26.09
CA ILE A 738 21.47 7.32 26.88
C ILE A 738 22.34 6.05 26.92
N LYS A 739 22.78 5.58 25.75
CA LYS A 739 23.62 4.39 25.61
C LYS A 739 24.94 4.54 26.37
N SER A 740 25.67 5.64 26.10
CA SER A 740 26.98 5.91 26.69
C SER A 740 26.93 6.10 28.20
N ARG A 741 25.91 6.80 28.73
CA ARG A 741 25.72 6.94 30.19
C ARG A 741 25.40 5.60 30.85
N THR A 742 24.53 4.81 30.24
CA THR A 742 24.20 3.46 30.76
C THR A 742 25.44 2.58 30.82
N LEU A 743 26.26 2.59 29.77
CA LEU A 743 27.54 1.86 29.72
C LEU A 743 28.55 2.37 30.76
N ALA A 744 28.69 3.70 30.90
CA ALA A 744 29.62 4.30 31.86
C ALA A 744 29.27 3.94 33.32
N ILE A 745 27.99 3.85 33.66
CA ILE A 745 27.54 3.40 34.99
C ILE A 745 27.87 1.90 35.18
N ALA A 746 27.60 1.09 34.16
CA ALA A 746 27.84 -0.35 34.20
C ALA A 746 29.33 -0.70 34.35
N GLU A 747 30.22 0.10 33.78
CA GLU A 747 31.68 -0.03 33.94
C GLU A 747 32.20 0.64 35.23
N GLY A 748 31.34 1.31 36.00
CA GLY A 748 31.71 2.01 37.22
C GLY A 748 32.49 3.32 37.01
N ARG A 749 32.49 3.86 35.80
CA ARG A 749 33.11 5.16 35.46
C ARG A 749 32.30 6.35 35.99
N THR A 750 30.98 6.20 36.11
CA THR A 750 30.06 7.22 36.63
C THR A 750 29.01 6.58 37.55
N SER A 751 28.22 7.40 38.27
CA SER A 751 27.09 6.94 39.08
C SER A 751 25.76 7.41 38.50
N GLY A 752 24.75 6.54 38.51
CA GLY A 752 23.37 6.83 38.13
C GLY A 752 22.54 7.47 39.26
N LYS A 753 23.21 8.00 40.30
CA LYS A 753 22.61 8.64 41.50
C LYS A 753 21.80 7.69 42.39
N GLN A 754 21.71 6.40 42.06
CA GLN A 754 21.11 5.36 42.91
C GLN A 754 21.98 4.11 42.95
N HIS A 755 22.54 3.81 44.13
CA HIS A 755 23.44 2.67 44.32
C HIS A 755 22.85 1.32 43.86
N ALA A 756 21.56 1.08 44.07
CA ALA A 756 20.93 -0.18 43.69
C ALA A 756 20.86 -0.36 42.15
N PHE A 757 20.60 0.71 41.41
CA PHE A 757 20.57 0.70 39.94
C PHE A 757 21.98 0.52 39.38
N ASP A 758 22.95 1.26 39.91
CA ASP A 758 24.36 1.15 39.53
C ASP A 758 24.89 -0.28 39.73
N ASN A 759 24.60 -0.89 40.89
CA ASN A 759 24.99 -2.26 41.19
C ASN A 759 24.30 -3.27 40.27
N ARG A 760 23.04 -3.04 39.88
CA ARG A 760 22.34 -3.89 38.89
C ARG A 760 23.03 -3.85 37.53
N LEU A 761 23.37 -2.66 37.04
CA LEU A 761 24.06 -2.48 35.75
C LEU A 761 25.47 -3.07 35.77
N LYS A 762 26.24 -2.88 36.86
CA LYS A 762 27.56 -3.51 37.04
C LYS A 762 27.47 -5.03 37.00
N LYS A 763 26.53 -5.61 37.74
CA LYS A 763 26.30 -7.06 37.73
C LYS A 763 25.88 -7.57 36.35
N LEU A 764 25.08 -6.80 35.60
CA LEU A 764 24.73 -7.14 34.22
C LEU A 764 25.96 -7.11 33.30
N MET A 765 26.86 -6.14 33.45
CA MET A 765 28.09 -6.09 32.67
C MET A 765 28.99 -7.30 32.95
N GLU A 766 29.10 -7.71 34.21
CA GLU A 766 29.90 -8.85 34.62
C GLU A 766 29.31 -10.20 34.14
N THR A 767 27.99 -10.36 34.22
CA THR A 767 27.33 -11.66 33.97
C THR A 767 26.75 -11.81 32.56
N GLN A 768 26.31 -10.72 31.94
CA GLN A 768 25.58 -10.69 30.68
C GLN A 768 25.94 -9.46 29.83
N PRO A 769 27.21 -9.28 29.43
CA PRO A 769 27.65 -8.09 28.69
C PRO A 769 26.99 -7.96 27.30
N ALA A 770 26.40 -9.05 26.78
CA ALA A 770 25.61 -9.04 25.54
C ALA A 770 24.41 -8.08 25.59
N VAL A 771 23.88 -7.79 26.77
CA VAL A 771 22.79 -6.80 26.97
C VAL A 771 23.20 -5.41 26.47
N PHE A 772 24.44 -5.00 26.72
CA PHE A 772 24.94 -3.69 26.29
C PHE A 772 25.22 -3.65 24.78
N ASP A 773 25.57 -4.79 24.18
CA ASP A 773 25.67 -4.89 22.73
C ASP A 773 24.29 -4.70 22.08
N GLN A 774 23.24 -5.32 22.65
CA GLN A 774 21.87 -5.10 22.18
C GLN A 774 21.43 -3.63 22.34
N LEU A 775 21.84 -2.98 23.44
CA LEU A 775 21.58 -1.56 23.67
C LEU A 775 22.32 -0.66 22.65
N ASP A 776 23.56 -0.98 22.28
CA ASP A 776 24.31 -0.26 21.24
C ASP A 776 23.57 -0.30 19.89
N ALA A 777 23.02 -1.46 19.53
CA ALA A 777 22.27 -1.68 18.29
C ALA A 777 20.80 -1.18 18.33
N TRP A 778 20.31 -0.72 19.48
CA TRP A 778 18.93 -0.25 19.65
C TRP A 778 18.76 1.20 19.20
N TRP A 779 17.65 1.48 18.52
CA TRP A 779 17.22 2.82 18.12
C TRP A 779 15.69 2.89 18.23
N PRO A 780 15.13 3.96 18.84
CA PRO A 780 13.68 4.17 18.88
C PRO A 780 13.03 4.26 17.50
N GLU A 781 11.72 4.02 17.43
CA GLU A 781 10.92 4.22 16.23
C GLU A 781 10.71 5.69 15.87
N ASP A 782 10.24 5.92 14.64
CA ASP A 782 9.86 7.27 14.19
C ASP A 782 8.52 7.68 14.78
N MET A 783 8.36 8.96 15.12
CA MET A 783 7.08 9.48 15.60
C MET A 783 6.27 10.03 14.44
N LEU A 784 5.07 9.48 14.23
CA LEU A 784 4.09 10.05 13.31
C LEU A 784 3.21 11.07 14.05
N ARG A 785 3.31 12.34 13.66
CA ARG A 785 2.41 13.40 14.07
C ARG A 785 1.36 13.63 12.99
N VAL A 786 0.10 13.61 13.37
CA VAL A 786 -1.00 13.96 12.47
C VAL A 786 -1.57 15.31 12.90
N ARG A 787 -1.81 16.19 11.94
CA ARG A 787 -2.46 17.49 12.12
C ARG A 787 -3.66 17.61 11.19
N TYR A 788 -4.64 18.41 11.61
CA TYR A 788 -5.92 18.56 10.92
C TYR A 788 -6.31 20.03 10.79
N ALA A 789 -6.87 20.42 9.63
CA ALA A 789 -7.41 21.75 9.39
C ALA A 789 -8.95 21.72 9.49
N LYS A 790 -9.51 22.53 10.41
CA LYS A 790 -10.98 22.65 10.57
C LYS A 790 -11.65 23.44 9.45
N ASP A 791 -10.93 24.43 8.92
CA ASP A 791 -11.31 25.21 7.75
C ASP A 791 -10.08 25.31 6.85
N PRO A 792 -10.07 24.60 5.70
CA PRO A 792 -8.99 24.68 4.72
C PRO A 792 -8.65 26.12 4.30
N ALA A 793 -9.65 27.01 4.24
CA ALA A 793 -9.45 28.41 3.81
C ALA A 793 -8.66 29.23 4.84
N SER A 794 -8.67 28.82 6.12
CA SER A 794 -7.93 29.48 7.20
C SER A 794 -6.43 29.15 7.20
N GLY A 795 -6.02 28.06 6.54
CA GLY A 795 -4.64 27.55 6.54
C GLY A 795 -4.10 27.06 7.90
N GLY A 796 -4.92 27.06 8.95
CA GLY A 796 -4.54 26.62 10.30
C GLY A 796 -4.65 25.12 10.49
N PHE A 797 -3.59 24.48 11.00
CA PHE A 797 -3.55 23.06 11.33
C PHE A 797 -3.37 22.85 12.84
N ASP A 798 -4.28 22.10 13.45
CA ASP A 798 -4.24 21.71 14.87
C ASP A 798 -3.68 20.28 15.03
N ASP A 799 -3.01 19.98 16.15
CA ASP A 799 -2.60 18.60 16.46
C ASP A 799 -3.83 17.67 16.57
N LEU A 800 -3.79 16.53 15.87
CA LEU A 800 -4.91 15.60 15.82
C LEU A 800 -5.33 15.12 17.23
N GLU A 801 -4.36 14.96 18.14
CA GLU A 801 -4.61 14.57 19.54
C GLU A 801 -5.59 15.49 20.27
N LYS A 802 -5.62 16.78 19.93
CA LYS A 802 -6.51 17.81 20.51
C LYS A 802 -7.86 17.90 19.80
N GLY A 803 -8.03 17.23 18.65
CA GLY A 803 -9.25 17.19 17.87
C GLY A 803 -10.36 16.36 18.53
N SER A 804 -11.62 16.63 18.14
CA SER A 804 -12.76 15.78 18.53
C SER A 804 -12.63 14.38 17.94
N ALA A 805 -13.31 13.37 18.51
CA ALA A 805 -13.30 12.01 17.98
C ALA A 805 -13.63 11.96 16.47
N GLY A 806 -14.58 12.78 16.01
CA GLY A 806 -14.93 12.88 14.60
C GLY A 806 -13.86 13.51 13.73
N GLN A 807 -13.17 14.55 14.19
CA GLN A 807 -12.03 15.13 13.45
C GLN A 807 -10.89 14.12 13.32
N LYS A 808 -10.65 13.34 14.38
CA LYS A 808 -9.68 12.25 14.37
C LYS A 808 -10.04 11.19 13.33
N ALA A 809 -11.27 10.69 13.37
CA ALA A 809 -11.77 9.70 12.43
C ALA A 809 -11.74 10.20 10.98
N ALA A 810 -12.11 11.47 10.73
CA ALA A 810 -12.11 12.08 9.40
C ALA A 810 -10.71 12.10 8.79
N ALA A 811 -9.71 12.50 9.57
CA ALA A 811 -8.32 12.56 9.10
C ALA A 811 -7.78 11.18 8.72
N ILE A 812 -8.08 10.16 9.52
CA ILE A 812 -7.67 8.78 9.23
C ILE A 812 -8.40 8.24 8.02
N LEU A 813 -9.71 8.43 7.93
CA LEU A 813 -10.49 7.98 6.79
C LEU A 813 -10.03 8.65 5.49
N ALA A 814 -9.71 9.94 5.50
CA ALA A 814 -9.12 10.62 4.35
C ALA A 814 -7.78 10.03 3.92
N PHE A 815 -6.91 9.67 4.87
CA PHE A 815 -5.67 8.95 4.58
C PHE A 815 -5.93 7.58 3.96
N LEU A 816 -6.83 6.80 4.55
CA LEU A 816 -7.19 5.46 4.08
C LEU A 816 -7.80 5.50 2.68
N LEU A 817 -8.64 6.50 2.39
CA LEU A 817 -9.17 6.75 1.07
C LEU A 817 -8.07 7.23 0.10
N SER A 818 -7.08 8.00 0.54
CA SER A 818 -6.05 8.54 -0.39
C SER A 818 -4.96 7.52 -0.78
N HIS A 819 -4.94 6.32 -0.21
CA HIS A 819 -3.90 5.29 -0.46
C HIS A 819 -4.48 3.94 -0.90
N GLY A 820 -3.65 3.07 -1.50
CA GLY A 820 -3.97 1.67 -1.84
C GLY A 820 -4.74 1.48 -3.15
N SER A 821 -4.49 0.40 -3.87
CA SER A 821 -5.22 0.03 -5.12
C SER A 821 -6.08 -1.22 -4.93
N GLU A 822 -5.91 -1.88 -3.79
CA GLU A 822 -6.66 -3.04 -3.37
C GLU A 822 -8.10 -2.69 -2.93
N PRO A 823 -9.02 -3.67 -2.95
CA PRO A 823 -10.39 -3.46 -2.48
C PRO A 823 -10.41 -2.96 -1.04
N LEU A 824 -11.19 -1.90 -0.81
CA LEU A 824 -11.37 -1.28 0.48
C LEU A 824 -12.78 -1.57 1.00
N VAL A 825 -12.87 -2.28 2.11
CA VAL A 825 -14.12 -2.65 2.77
C VAL A 825 -14.21 -1.92 4.11
N ILE A 826 -15.26 -1.12 4.33
CA ILE A 826 -15.39 -0.30 5.54
C ILE A 826 -16.79 -0.46 6.16
N ASP A 827 -16.84 -0.69 7.48
CA ASP A 827 -18.08 -0.68 8.26
C ASP A 827 -18.32 0.68 8.92
N GLN A 828 -19.43 1.33 8.54
CA GLN A 828 -19.95 2.55 9.18
C GLN A 828 -18.86 3.60 9.45
N PRO A 829 -18.14 4.06 8.40
CA PRO A 829 -17.14 5.11 8.55
C PRO A 829 -17.68 6.40 9.17
N GLU A 830 -19.00 6.63 9.06
CA GLU A 830 -19.70 7.83 9.51
C GLU A 830 -19.97 7.92 11.02
N ASP A 831 -19.87 6.83 11.78
CA ASP A 831 -20.40 6.77 13.16
C ASP A 831 -19.85 7.85 14.10
N ASP A 832 -18.59 8.24 13.89
CA ASP A 832 -17.91 9.27 14.67
C ASP A 832 -17.89 10.63 13.95
N LEU A 833 -18.40 10.73 12.71
CA LEU A 833 -18.31 11.92 11.86
C LEU A 833 -19.59 12.75 11.89
N ASP A 834 -19.45 14.07 11.73
CA ASP A 834 -20.60 14.93 11.43
C ASP A 834 -20.94 14.93 9.93
N ASN A 835 -22.18 15.31 9.59
CA ASN A 835 -22.65 15.28 8.21
C ASN A 835 -21.92 16.25 7.27
N ALA A 836 -21.40 17.37 7.78
CA ALA A 836 -20.68 18.34 6.95
C ALA A 836 -19.32 17.77 6.52
N LEU A 837 -18.58 17.15 7.44
CA LEU A 837 -17.33 16.46 7.16
C LEU A 837 -17.54 15.28 6.21
N ILE A 838 -18.64 14.53 6.34
CA ILE A 838 -18.97 13.44 5.40
C ILE A 838 -19.11 13.99 3.99
N HIS A 839 -19.84 15.09 3.81
CA HIS A 839 -20.06 15.69 2.50
C HIS A 839 -18.75 16.23 1.90
N ASP A 840 -18.06 17.11 2.62
CA ASP A 840 -16.95 17.88 2.05
C ASP A 840 -15.67 17.05 1.86
N LEU A 841 -15.47 16.03 2.70
CA LEU A 841 -14.25 15.20 2.68
C LEU A 841 -14.50 13.82 2.07
N ILE A 842 -15.56 13.11 2.48
CA ILE A 842 -15.70 11.68 2.17
C ILE A 842 -16.27 11.46 0.78
N VAL A 843 -17.32 12.20 0.41
CA VAL A 843 -17.96 12.04 -0.92
C VAL A 843 -16.96 12.28 -2.05
N ARG A 844 -16.23 13.40 -2.01
CA ARG A 844 -15.20 13.71 -3.01
C ARG A 844 -14.14 12.62 -3.10
N ARG A 845 -13.68 12.12 -1.94
CA ARG A 845 -12.69 11.04 -1.88
C ARG A 845 -13.23 9.71 -2.40
N ILE A 846 -14.51 9.40 -2.22
CA ILE A 846 -15.16 8.22 -2.80
C ILE A 846 -15.09 8.29 -4.33
N HIS A 847 -15.45 9.43 -4.92
CA HIS A 847 -15.38 9.64 -6.38
C HIS A 847 -13.97 9.50 -6.95
N GLU A 848 -12.97 10.10 -6.29
CA GLU A 848 -11.56 9.95 -6.68
C GLU A 848 -11.04 8.51 -6.54
N ASN A 849 -11.66 7.69 -5.66
CA ASN A 849 -11.22 6.34 -5.37
C ASN A 849 -11.87 5.26 -6.21
N LYS A 850 -13.17 5.41 -6.50
CA LYS A 850 -13.93 4.37 -7.18
C LYS A 850 -13.45 4.14 -8.61
N ASP A 851 -12.80 5.14 -9.24
CA ASP A 851 -12.11 4.98 -10.53
C ASP A 851 -10.79 4.17 -10.42
N ARG A 852 -10.18 4.08 -9.24
CA ARG A 852 -8.86 3.46 -9.00
C ARG A 852 -8.93 2.06 -8.38
N ARG A 853 -9.93 1.81 -7.53
CA ARG A 853 -10.09 0.55 -6.78
C ARG A 853 -11.55 0.28 -6.43
N GLN A 854 -11.83 -0.94 -5.99
CA GLN A 854 -13.13 -1.29 -5.45
C GLN A 854 -13.35 -0.70 -4.04
N LEU A 855 -14.53 -0.12 -3.81
CA LEU A 855 -15.02 0.31 -2.51
C LEU A 855 -16.23 -0.53 -2.12
N VAL A 856 -16.26 -1.04 -0.89
CA VAL A 856 -17.41 -1.73 -0.29
C VAL A 856 -17.69 -1.09 1.05
N ILE A 857 -18.67 -0.19 1.10
CA ILE A 857 -18.97 0.60 2.30
C ILE A 857 -20.31 0.16 2.86
N VAL A 858 -20.30 -0.34 4.09
CA VAL A 858 -21.50 -0.51 4.89
C VAL A 858 -21.83 0.83 5.51
N THR A 859 -23.05 1.33 5.29
CA THR A 859 -23.43 2.65 5.78
C THR A 859 -24.91 2.75 6.11
N HIS A 860 -25.23 3.70 6.98
CA HIS A 860 -26.58 4.19 7.26
C HIS A 860 -26.73 5.68 6.96
N ASN A 861 -25.73 6.30 6.32
CA ASN A 861 -25.76 7.70 5.90
C ASN A 861 -26.13 7.85 4.41
N PRO A 862 -27.21 8.56 4.07
CA PRO A 862 -27.62 8.74 2.68
C PRO A 862 -26.60 9.55 1.85
N ASN A 863 -25.79 10.42 2.45
CA ASN A 863 -24.76 11.17 1.70
C ASN A 863 -23.69 10.26 1.10
N ILE A 864 -23.33 9.16 1.78
CA ILE A 864 -22.33 8.20 1.27
C ILE A 864 -22.89 7.40 0.09
N VAL A 865 -24.19 7.09 0.12
CA VAL A 865 -24.84 6.27 -0.93
C VAL A 865 -25.27 7.11 -2.12
N VAL A 866 -26.00 8.20 -1.84
CA VAL A 866 -26.60 9.08 -2.84
C VAL A 866 -25.57 10.02 -3.43
N ASN A 867 -24.92 10.86 -2.61
CA ASN A 867 -23.96 11.84 -3.12
C ASN A 867 -22.61 11.20 -3.47
N GLY A 868 -22.26 10.08 -2.82
CA GLY A 868 -21.13 9.23 -3.24
C GLY A 868 -21.41 8.45 -4.54
N ASP A 869 -22.66 8.43 -5.00
CA ASP A 869 -23.12 7.79 -6.24
C ASP A 869 -22.63 6.33 -6.34
N ALA A 870 -23.21 5.51 -5.46
CA ALA A 870 -22.92 4.08 -5.41
C ALA A 870 -23.30 3.41 -6.73
N GLU A 871 -22.34 2.68 -7.32
CA GLU A 871 -22.64 1.91 -8.54
C GLU A 871 -23.56 0.72 -8.24
N LEU A 872 -23.49 0.14 -7.04
CA LEU A 872 -24.39 -0.92 -6.62
C LEU A 872 -24.81 -0.77 -5.16
N VAL A 873 -26.12 -0.76 -4.91
CA VAL A 873 -26.71 -0.72 -3.57
C VAL A 873 -27.19 -2.12 -3.19
N HIS A 874 -26.85 -2.54 -1.97
CA HIS A 874 -27.25 -3.81 -1.37
C HIS A 874 -28.14 -3.51 -0.17
N ALA A 875 -29.45 -3.68 -0.31
CA ALA A 875 -30.40 -3.50 0.78
C ALA A 875 -30.61 -4.83 1.50
N LEU A 876 -30.14 -4.92 2.75
CA LEU A 876 -30.30 -6.12 3.57
C LEU A 876 -31.52 -6.02 4.49
N LYS A 877 -32.17 -7.17 4.70
CA LYS A 877 -33.23 -7.34 5.71
C LYS A 877 -32.97 -8.58 6.56
N PHE A 878 -33.49 -8.54 7.78
CA PHE A 878 -33.53 -9.70 8.66
C PHE A 878 -34.97 -10.20 8.78
N GLN A 879 -35.23 -11.40 8.25
CA GLN A 879 -36.56 -11.98 8.19
C GLN A 879 -36.49 -13.47 8.51
N ASP A 880 -37.45 -13.97 9.32
CA ASP A 880 -37.53 -15.37 9.76
C ASP A 880 -36.25 -15.90 10.41
N GLY A 881 -35.55 -15.03 11.16
CA GLY A 881 -34.30 -15.39 11.83
C GLY A 881 -33.08 -15.51 10.91
N GLN A 882 -33.19 -15.08 9.65
CA GLN A 882 -32.15 -15.12 8.62
C GLN A 882 -31.91 -13.74 8.00
N VAL A 883 -30.63 -13.44 7.72
CA VAL A 883 -30.22 -12.33 6.85
C VAL A 883 -30.56 -12.68 5.40
N ARG A 884 -31.20 -11.76 4.68
CA ARG A 884 -31.55 -11.90 3.26
C ARG A 884 -31.24 -10.62 2.50
N MET A 885 -30.97 -10.76 1.21
CA MET A 885 -30.98 -9.63 0.29
C MET A 885 -32.44 -9.22 0.05
N ASP A 886 -32.78 -7.96 0.32
CA ASP A 886 -34.10 -7.41 0.01
C ASP A 886 -34.13 -6.90 -1.42
N GLN A 887 -33.21 -5.99 -1.73
CA GLN A 887 -33.04 -5.40 -3.06
C GLN A 887 -31.55 -5.25 -3.38
N GLN A 888 -31.20 -5.42 -4.64
CA GLN A 888 -29.84 -5.22 -5.14
C GLN A 888 -29.90 -4.63 -6.55
N GLY A 889 -29.31 -3.45 -6.74
CA GLY A 889 -29.42 -2.72 -8.01
C GLY A 889 -28.74 -1.35 -7.97
N GLY A 890 -28.76 -0.67 -9.11
CA GLY A 890 -28.28 0.71 -9.22
C GLY A 890 -29.26 1.72 -8.63
N MET A 891 -28.78 2.90 -8.25
CA MET A 891 -29.61 3.95 -7.63
C MET A 891 -30.77 4.42 -8.52
N GLN A 892 -30.71 4.17 -9.82
CA GLN A 892 -31.73 4.61 -10.77
C GLN A 892 -33.00 3.74 -10.70
N GLU A 893 -32.88 2.52 -10.19
CA GLU A 893 -33.99 1.59 -10.04
C GLU A 893 -34.98 2.09 -8.96
N PRO A 894 -36.29 2.12 -9.25
CA PRO A 894 -37.30 2.61 -8.29
C PRO A 894 -37.26 1.87 -6.96
N ASP A 895 -37.15 0.54 -6.98
CA ASP A 895 -37.15 -0.30 -5.78
C ASP A 895 -35.94 -0.01 -4.87
N ILE A 896 -34.79 0.34 -5.46
CA ILE A 896 -33.59 0.75 -4.71
C ILE A 896 -33.79 2.11 -4.04
N ARG A 897 -34.39 3.09 -4.75
CA ARG A 897 -34.68 4.41 -4.17
C ARG A 897 -35.69 4.31 -3.03
N GLU A 898 -36.72 3.47 -3.18
CA GLU A 898 -37.66 3.21 -2.09
C GLU A 898 -36.99 2.52 -0.91
N ALA A 899 -36.09 1.56 -1.14
CA ALA A 899 -35.31 0.93 -0.07
C ALA A 899 -34.43 1.96 0.66
N ILE A 900 -33.74 2.86 -0.05
CA ILE A 900 -32.95 3.94 0.54
C ILE A 900 -33.84 4.86 1.38
N LEU A 901 -34.98 5.33 0.84
CA LEU A 901 -35.91 6.19 1.56
C LEU A 901 -36.43 5.51 2.83
N ALA A 902 -36.84 4.24 2.74
CA ALA A 902 -37.36 3.48 3.88
C ALA A 902 -36.31 3.26 4.98
N ILE A 903 -35.08 2.89 4.59
CA ILE A 903 -34.02 2.49 5.53
C ILE A 903 -33.34 3.73 6.14
N MET A 904 -33.04 4.75 5.33
CA MET A 904 -32.15 5.85 5.71
C MET A 904 -32.91 7.14 6.04
N GLU A 905 -34.09 7.35 5.45
CA GLU A 905 -34.86 8.59 5.62
C GLU A 905 -36.16 8.43 6.42
N GLY A 906 -36.48 7.19 6.84
CA GLY A 906 -37.71 6.88 7.56
C GLY A 906 -38.97 6.85 6.69
N GLY A 907 -38.79 6.71 5.38
CA GLY A 907 -39.85 6.63 4.37
C GLY A 907 -40.09 7.95 3.63
N ARG A 908 -40.73 7.84 2.46
CA ARG A 908 -41.02 8.95 1.53
C ARG A 908 -41.76 10.11 2.20
N GLU A 909 -42.80 9.83 2.98
CA GLU A 909 -43.58 10.87 3.67
C GLU A 909 -42.72 11.66 4.68
N ALA A 910 -41.86 10.96 5.43
CA ALA A 910 -40.97 11.58 6.41
C ALA A 910 -39.92 12.46 5.74
N PHE A 911 -39.34 11.99 4.64
CA PHE A 911 -38.40 12.75 3.81
C PHE A 911 -39.05 14.02 3.25
N GLU A 912 -40.19 13.91 2.57
CA GLU A 912 -40.88 15.05 1.94
C GLU A 912 -41.32 16.09 2.98
N LYS A 913 -41.83 15.65 4.14
CA LYS A 913 -42.23 16.55 5.23
C LYS A 913 -41.04 17.29 5.82
N ARG A 914 -39.88 16.62 5.91
CA ARG A 914 -38.62 17.24 6.37
C ARG A 914 -38.10 18.24 5.35
N TYR A 915 -38.03 17.86 4.08
CA TYR A 915 -37.65 18.74 2.99
C TYR A 915 -38.52 19.99 2.95
N LYS A 916 -39.85 19.86 2.94
CA LYS A 916 -40.79 21.00 2.94
C LYS A 916 -40.62 21.94 4.14
N ARG A 917 -40.27 21.42 5.32
CA ARG A 917 -40.09 22.22 6.55
C ARG A 917 -38.73 22.93 6.61
N ILE A 918 -37.67 22.31 6.07
CA ILE A 918 -36.32 22.86 6.11
C ILE A 918 -36.08 23.79 4.91
N ALA A 919 -36.49 23.37 3.71
CA ALA A 919 -36.21 24.10 2.48
C ALA A 919 -37.05 25.38 2.35
N LEU A 920 -38.26 25.44 2.94
CA LEU A 920 -39.20 26.58 2.89
C LEU A 920 -39.00 27.44 1.62
N GLU A 921 -39.16 26.82 0.45
CA GLU A 921 -39.17 27.56 -0.81
C GLU A 921 -40.49 28.34 -0.84
N GLY A 922 -40.37 29.67 -0.77
CA GLY A 922 -41.48 30.62 -0.90
C GLY A 922 -41.84 30.90 -2.35
#